data_AF-A0A4Q6IJM7-F1
#
_entry.id   AF-A0A4Q6IJM7-F1
#
_cell.length_a   1.000
_cell.length_b   1.000
_cell.length_c   1.000
_cell.angle_alpha   90.00
_cell.angle_beta   90.00
_cell.angle_gamma   90.00
#
_symmetry.space_group_name_H-M   'P 1'
#
loop_
_entity.id
_entity.type
_entity.pdbx_description
1 polymer ?
#
loop_
_entity_poly.entity_id
_entity_poly.type
_entity_poly.pdbx_seq_one_letter_code
_entity_poly.pdbx_strand_id
1 'polypeptide(L)'
;MQSATETRPKADAHTKQSAPEKSPRHTGTTVTGASPEARPKSARRLAMEEARRSKRPSRADRQAGTTPYPDRTLDDAGFPRLLQETLTAARTAASTREMVDTLVTLGGRLDADTAWRSLTRAETAAVRLLTAPGRAPGAGEPGGPGKPPVDSAFTSTLALSPQGRLVVTVPQRRSLPAEAAATGVAARISWSREDLAEYVRLFADVRRRTEHEVAECRALLSELGPEGRTTAVDAIRGAVFLVPPVMLYKDDSVFSNLKDEKNLTGKSLLPTHPDCFFHHLDRLPLELWTDEEAVVVACLWLAYSSGGPNRVESFNGVQLTLENVTDNFRTTRAVYLEAAPELEIEEIPAEELPSAQALLTAAAQIAAARARLVAERRIHYDINATIRRKSERALPRAERPGPHELGVCERLADLLPGTGRDFASVLDVLDDAWLEAPRGGFATGFEALVHTTVDASVDLFGADFAMSRGIRSLPKLIDALGRRDWAEIVSWELPDFYCCVVPSARAFELHGGDKVKVADSAWAMSARMQYNTWHVMPGNLPKDPAVQARDFLAPHVLPDLAVHSDLHHRGHVANLIRFSARSPEPVRITDEITFKSLTDLRVLRCTGEPFDQADLIGVTHVARFLAQLSERVAGAAVAGRPIEVTSFDHRWHRTSIAGPVPSPESHV
;
A
#
# COMPACT_ATOMS: atom_id res chain seq x y z
N MET A 1 0.71 -49.46 -57.37
CA MET A 1 0.64 -48.54 -58.53
C MET A 1 0.89 -47.15 -57.94
N GLN A 2 2.08 -46.56 -58.10
CA GLN A 2 2.56 -45.78 -59.27
C GLN A 2 1.72 -44.50 -59.48
N SER A 3 2.21 -43.26 -59.61
CA SER A 3 3.53 -42.57 -59.42
C SER A 3 3.23 -41.04 -59.31
N ALA A 4 4.09 -40.05 -59.01
CA ALA A 4 5.55 -39.87 -58.87
C ALA A 4 5.87 -39.27 -57.44
N THR A 5 6.99 -38.65 -57.01
CA THR A 5 8.20 -37.99 -57.58
C THR A 5 7.98 -36.62 -58.29
N GLU A 6 8.90 -35.62 -58.30
CA GLU A 6 10.33 -35.59 -57.89
C GLU A 6 10.90 -34.18 -57.45
N THR A 7 11.99 -34.19 -56.65
CA THR A 7 13.08 -33.19 -56.48
C THR A 7 12.89 -31.75 -55.92
N ARG A 8 13.89 -31.35 -55.10
CA ARG A 8 14.43 -29.98 -54.90
C ARG A 8 15.71 -29.78 -55.74
N PRO A 9 16.21 -28.54 -55.90
CA PRO A 9 17.54 -28.26 -55.32
C PRO A 9 17.64 -26.89 -54.58
N LYS A 10 18.82 -26.62 -53.99
CA LYS A 10 19.23 -25.31 -53.44
C LYS A 10 20.13 -24.56 -54.44
N ALA A 11 20.15 -23.22 -54.36
CA ALA A 11 21.34 -22.40 -54.65
C ALA A 11 21.20 -21.02 -53.96
N ASP A 12 22.32 -20.43 -53.52
CA ASP A 12 22.37 -19.12 -52.86
C ASP A 12 22.81 -18.01 -53.83
N ALA A 13 22.33 -16.77 -53.62
CA ALA A 13 22.92 -15.56 -54.21
C ALA A 13 22.64 -14.32 -53.34
N HIS A 14 23.64 -13.44 -53.18
CA HIS A 14 23.48 -12.15 -52.49
C HIS A 14 22.78 -11.09 -53.36
N THR A 15 22.16 -10.09 -52.72
CA THR A 15 22.49 -8.66 -52.92
C THR A 15 21.90 -7.81 -51.78
N LYS A 16 22.58 -6.71 -51.42
CA LYS A 16 22.11 -5.71 -50.44
C LYS A 16 21.55 -4.49 -51.17
N GLN A 17 20.44 -3.94 -50.68
CA GLN A 17 19.95 -2.57 -50.88
C GLN A 17 18.89 -2.33 -49.79
N SER A 18 18.69 -1.19 -49.13
CA SER A 18 19.43 0.06 -48.84
C SER A 18 18.34 1.05 -48.39
N ALA A 19 18.50 1.73 -47.26
CA ALA A 19 17.46 2.63 -46.74
C ALA A 19 17.32 3.93 -47.56
N PRO A 20 16.14 4.56 -47.62
CA PRO A 20 15.96 5.87 -48.26
C PRO A 20 16.58 7.00 -47.43
N GLU A 21 17.21 7.96 -48.11
CA GLU A 21 17.91 9.10 -47.49
C GLU A 21 17.00 10.29 -47.14
N LYS A 22 17.57 11.24 -46.39
CA LYS A 22 16.96 12.53 -46.06
C LYS A 22 17.11 13.50 -47.24
N SER A 23 16.07 14.30 -47.52
CA SER A 23 16.16 15.47 -48.40
C SER A 23 16.14 16.79 -47.60
N PRO A 24 16.60 17.92 -48.19
CA PRO A 24 17.41 18.87 -47.43
C PRO A 24 16.72 20.16 -46.96
N ARG A 25 17.51 21.00 -46.27
CA ARG A 25 17.14 22.28 -45.67
C ARG A 25 16.83 23.36 -46.73
N HIS A 26 15.89 24.25 -46.43
CA HIS A 26 15.93 25.63 -46.93
C HIS A 26 16.54 26.58 -45.89
N THR A 27 17.19 27.62 -46.38
CA THR A 27 17.87 28.67 -45.59
C THR A 27 16.95 29.88 -45.37
N GLY A 28 16.95 30.44 -44.15
CA GLY A 28 16.15 31.63 -43.81
C GLY A 28 16.80 32.49 -42.73
N THR A 29 17.52 33.51 -43.17
CA THR A 29 17.84 34.81 -42.51
C THR A 29 18.09 34.85 -40.99
N THR A 30 19.33 35.14 -40.62
CA THR A 30 19.70 35.59 -39.26
C THR A 30 19.11 36.96 -38.92
N VAL A 31 18.52 37.09 -37.73
CA VAL A 31 18.31 38.39 -37.05
C VAL A 31 19.03 38.35 -35.71
N THR A 32 19.92 39.30 -35.48
CA THR A 32 20.68 39.44 -34.22
C THR A 32 19.83 40.10 -33.15
N GLY A 33 19.40 39.33 -32.14
CA GLY A 33 18.78 39.83 -30.91
C GLY A 33 19.66 39.50 -29.70
N ALA A 34 19.79 40.45 -28.77
CA ALA A 34 20.64 40.29 -27.60
C ALA A 34 20.16 39.18 -26.65
N SER A 35 21.09 38.56 -25.91
CA SER A 35 20.72 37.67 -24.81
C SER A 35 19.95 38.45 -23.75
N PRO A 36 18.74 38.03 -23.34
CA PRO A 36 18.09 38.63 -22.19
C PRO A 36 18.86 38.23 -20.93
N GLU A 37 19.29 39.23 -20.16
CA GLU A 37 19.93 39.02 -18.87
C GLU A 37 19.05 38.13 -17.98
N ALA A 38 19.67 37.20 -17.27
CA ALA A 38 18.96 36.22 -16.46
C ALA A 38 18.31 36.89 -15.24
N ARG A 39 17.07 37.37 -15.41
CA ARG A 39 16.25 37.90 -14.31
C ARG A 39 16.33 36.95 -13.10
N PRO A 40 16.59 37.46 -11.88
CA PRO A 40 16.74 36.62 -10.70
C PRO A 40 15.49 35.73 -10.54
N LYS A 41 15.72 34.43 -10.36
CA LYS A 41 14.64 33.46 -10.19
C LYS A 41 13.86 33.81 -8.92
N SER A 42 12.53 33.91 -9.02
CA SER A 42 11.69 34.14 -7.85
C SER A 42 11.86 33.03 -6.81
N ALA A 43 11.70 33.35 -5.52
CA ALA A 43 11.86 32.38 -4.43
C ALA A 43 11.03 31.10 -4.66
N ARG A 44 9.78 31.24 -5.13
CA ARG A 44 8.91 30.12 -5.53
C ARG A 44 9.57 29.22 -6.59
N ARG A 45 10.25 29.79 -7.60
CA ARG A 45 10.94 29.01 -8.65
C ARG A 45 12.21 28.34 -8.15
N LEU A 46 12.94 28.94 -7.21
CA LEU A 46 14.09 28.31 -6.55
C LEU A 46 13.64 27.16 -5.64
N ALA A 47 12.65 27.38 -4.79
CA ALA A 47 12.04 26.34 -3.95
C ALA A 47 11.46 25.19 -4.80
N MET A 48 10.84 25.47 -5.95
CA MET A 48 10.43 24.45 -6.92
C MET A 48 11.61 23.68 -7.51
N GLU A 49 12.71 24.34 -7.88
CA GLU A 49 13.91 23.67 -8.39
C GLU A 49 14.59 22.79 -7.31
N GLU A 50 14.56 23.20 -6.05
CA GLU A 50 15.09 22.42 -4.92
C GLU A 50 14.18 21.26 -4.51
N ALA A 51 12.86 21.47 -4.43
CA ALA A 51 11.88 20.40 -4.25
C ALA A 51 11.94 19.37 -5.39
N ARG A 52 12.25 19.80 -6.62
CA ARG A 52 12.47 18.92 -7.79
C ARG A 52 13.85 18.25 -7.82
N ARG A 53 14.82 18.71 -7.03
CA ARG A 53 16.08 17.98 -6.74
C ARG A 53 15.87 16.88 -5.70
N SER A 54 14.86 17.01 -4.83
CA SER A 54 14.36 15.87 -4.05
C SER A 54 13.75 14.80 -4.98
N LYS A 55 13.64 13.56 -4.51
CA LYS A 55 13.54 12.37 -5.37
C LYS A 55 12.13 12.13 -5.94
N ARG A 56 11.82 12.92 -6.99
CA ARG A 56 10.60 12.97 -7.83
C ARG A 56 9.37 13.58 -7.15
N PRO A 57 8.68 14.47 -7.88
CA PRO A 57 7.50 14.03 -8.64
C PRO A 57 7.70 14.09 -10.16
N SER A 58 6.74 13.55 -10.92
CA SER A 58 6.74 13.61 -12.39
C SER A 58 5.34 13.49 -13.00
N ARG A 59 4.91 14.47 -13.81
CA ARG A 59 4.04 14.30 -15.00
C ARG A 59 3.81 15.63 -15.74
N ALA A 60 4.32 15.70 -16.97
CA ALA A 60 4.01 16.64 -18.07
C ALA A 60 5.20 16.59 -19.07
N ASP A 61 5.25 15.55 -19.90
CA ASP A 61 6.12 15.36 -21.08
C ASP A 61 7.62 15.72 -20.98
N ARG A 62 8.18 15.65 -19.77
CA ARG A 62 9.64 15.68 -19.54
C ARG A 62 10.07 14.61 -18.53
N GLN A 63 11.21 14.00 -18.83
CA GLN A 63 11.82 12.92 -18.09
C GLN A 63 12.35 13.41 -16.74
N ALA A 64 11.58 13.21 -15.67
CA ALA A 64 12.01 13.53 -14.32
C ALA A 64 12.90 12.43 -13.75
N GLY A 65 14.00 12.83 -13.09
CA GLY A 65 14.71 12.00 -12.10
C GLY A 65 15.01 10.57 -12.54
N THR A 66 15.60 10.38 -13.71
CA THR A 66 16.32 9.14 -14.05
C THR A 66 17.80 9.32 -13.73
N THR A 67 18.14 9.24 -12.45
CA THR A 67 19.44 8.65 -12.10
C THR A 67 19.43 7.21 -12.65
N PRO A 68 20.44 6.79 -13.43
CA PRO A 68 20.46 5.44 -14.02
C PRO A 68 20.62 4.33 -12.97
N TYR A 69 21.09 4.70 -11.77
CA TYR A 69 21.27 3.83 -10.61
C TYR A 69 20.59 4.47 -9.39
N PRO A 70 20.05 3.68 -8.44
CA PRO A 70 19.54 4.21 -7.19
C PRO A 70 20.69 4.71 -6.30
N ASP A 71 20.50 5.82 -5.59
CA ASP A 71 21.49 6.44 -4.70
C ASP A 71 21.96 5.56 -3.53
N ARG A 72 21.25 4.46 -3.27
CA ARG A 72 21.72 3.31 -2.50
C ARG A 72 21.29 2.06 -3.29
N THR A 73 22.23 1.30 -3.85
CA THR A 73 21.97 -0.12 -4.10
C THR A 73 21.99 -0.80 -2.73
N LEU A 74 20.94 -1.55 -2.43
CA LEU A 74 20.90 -2.44 -1.26
C LEU A 74 20.87 -3.85 -1.82
N ASP A 75 22.05 -4.25 -2.30
CA ASP A 75 22.30 -5.59 -2.80
C ASP A 75 22.08 -6.59 -1.65
N ASP A 76 21.42 -7.71 -1.94
CA ASP A 76 20.99 -8.73 -0.97
C ASP A 76 20.14 -8.24 0.23
N ALA A 77 19.24 -7.27 -0.03
CA ALA A 77 18.26 -6.75 0.94
C ALA A 77 16.80 -6.82 0.46
N GLY A 78 15.86 -6.58 1.38
CA GLY A 78 14.42 -6.51 1.10
C GLY A 78 13.80 -7.86 0.69
N PHE A 79 12.74 -7.81 -0.13
CA PHE A 79 11.96 -9.00 -0.48
C PHE A 79 12.73 -10.12 -1.20
N PRO A 80 13.62 -9.87 -2.18
CA PRO A 80 14.38 -10.94 -2.85
C PRO A 80 15.24 -11.76 -1.88
N ARG A 81 15.81 -11.10 -0.87
CA ARG A 81 16.56 -11.73 0.22
C ARG A 81 15.67 -12.67 1.04
N LEU A 82 14.47 -12.23 1.43
CA LEU A 82 13.50 -13.06 2.16
C LEU A 82 13.14 -14.33 1.37
N LEU A 83 12.99 -14.25 0.05
CA LEU A 83 12.73 -15.42 -0.80
C LEU A 83 13.91 -16.40 -0.80
N GLN A 84 15.15 -15.91 -0.86
CA GLN A 84 16.35 -16.75 -0.78
C GLN A 84 16.52 -17.40 0.60
N GLU A 85 16.31 -16.65 1.68
CA GLU A 85 16.35 -17.15 3.06
C GLU A 85 15.26 -18.22 3.28
N THR A 86 14.03 -17.98 2.82
CA THR A 86 12.91 -18.94 2.88
C THR A 86 13.21 -20.21 2.08
N LEU A 87 13.67 -20.10 0.82
CA LEU A 87 14.05 -21.24 0.00
C LEU A 87 15.20 -22.04 0.59
N THR A 88 16.09 -21.41 1.35
CA THR A 88 17.20 -22.08 2.02
C THR A 88 16.72 -22.84 3.24
N ALA A 89 15.94 -22.21 4.12
CA ALA A 89 15.33 -22.85 5.29
C ALA A 89 14.44 -24.05 4.90
N ALA A 90 13.60 -23.89 3.87
CA ALA A 90 12.73 -24.94 3.36
C ALA A 90 13.49 -26.18 2.85
N ARG A 91 14.66 -26.00 2.24
CA ARG A 91 15.53 -27.11 1.79
C ARG A 91 16.21 -27.86 2.95
N THR A 92 16.23 -27.28 4.14
CA THR A 92 16.83 -27.86 5.36
C THR A 92 15.81 -28.32 6.41
N ALA A 93 14.51 -28.16 6.15
CA ALA A 93 13.44 -28.60 7.03
C ALA A 93 13.47 -30.13 7.26
N ALA A 94 13.12 -30.57 8.46
CA ALA A 94 13.15 -31.98 8.85
C ALA A 94 11.96 -32.81 8.32
N SER A 95 10.90 -32.16 7.83
CA SER A 95 9.71 -32.83 7.27
C SER A 95 9.09 -32.08 6.08
N THR A 96 8.36 -32.80 5.22
CA THR A 96 7.59 -32.21 4.11
C THR A 96 6.57 -31.17 4.58
N ARG A 97 5.99 -31.36 5.77
CA ARG A 97 5.08 -30.40 6.40
C ARG A 97 5.80 -29.10 6.77
N GLU A 98 6.88 -29.19 7.54
CA GLU A 98 7.71 -28.04 7.93
C GLU A 98 8.29 -27.28 6.72
N MET A 99 8.69 -27.99 5.66
CA MET A 99 9.11 -27.39 4.39
C MET A 99 7.98 -26.57 3.75
N VAL A 100 6.77 -27.14 3.67
CA VAL A 100 5.58 -26.47 3.14
C VAL A 100 5.18 -25.27 3.99
N ASP A 101 5.12 -25.44 5.31
CA ASP A 101 4.76 -24.38 6.26
C ASP A 101 5.77 -23.23 6.18
N THR A 102 7.08 -23.53 6.07
CA THR A 102 8.15 -22.54 5.84
C THR A 102 7.95 -21.78 4.52
N LEU A 103 7.66 -22.47 3.42
CA LEU A 103 7.46 -21.85 2.11
C LEU A 103 6.21 -20.97 2.08
N VAL A 104 5.08 -21.48 2.55
CA VAL A 104 3.79 -20.78 2.46
C VAL A 104 3.76 -19.57 3.40
N THR A 105 4.32 -19.67 4.62
CA THR A 105 4.38 -18.55 5.57
C THR A 105 5.54 -17.57 5.34
N LEU A 106 6.39 -17.81 4.32
CA LEU A 106 7.64 -17.08 4.08
C LEU A 106 8.54 -17.02 5.32
N GLY A 107 8.76 -18.17 5.96
CA GLY A 107 9.54 -18.27 7.20
C GLY A 107 8.87 -17.60 8.40
N GLY A 108 7.56 -17.82 8.58
CA GLY A 108 6.78 -17.25 9.68
C GLY A 108 6.53 -15.74 9.57
N ARG A 109 6.61 -15.15 8.37
CA ARG A 109 6.32 -13.72 8.12
C ARG A 109 4.87 -13.46 7.68
N LEU A 110 4.12 -14.52 7.40
CA LEU A 110 2.67 -14.52 7.23
C LEU A 110 2.05 -15.45 8.26
N ASP A 111 0.84 -15.13 8.73
CA ASP A 111 0.01 -16.09 9.48
C ASP A 111 -0.41 -17.24 8.55
N ALA A 112 -0.49 -18.45 9.11
CA ALA A 112 -0.78 -19.66 8.33
C ALA A 112 -2.13 -19.54 7.59
N ASP A 113 -3.19 -19.13 8.28
CA ASP A 113 -4.54 -19.07 7.72
C ASP A 113 -4.65 -18.14 6.51
N THR A 114 -3.92 -17.01 6.48
CA THR A 114 -3.79 -16.17 5.29
C THR A 114 -2.88 -16.80 4.24
N ALA A 115 -1.73 -17.33 4.64
CA ALA A 115 -0.74 -17.92 3.76
C ALA A 115 -1.33 -19.05 2.90
N TRP A 116 -2.07 -19.98 3.51
CA TRP A 116 -2.73 -21.10 2.83
C TRP A 116 -3.73 -20.63 1.75
N ARG A 117 -4.40 -19.48 1.94
CA ARG A 117 -5.36 -18.90 0.98
C ARG A 117 -4.70 -18.33 -0.28
N SER A 118 -3.37 -18.32 -0.38
CA SER A 118 -2.65 -17.98 -1.62
C SER A 118 -2.63 -19.11 -2.65
N LEU A 119 -2.76 -20.37 -2.20
CA LEU A 119 -2.75 -21.56 -3.07
C LEU A 119 -4.07 -21.72 -3.84
N THR A 120 -4.02 -22.23 -5.06
CA THR A 120 -5.24 -22.70 -5.74
C THR A 120 -5.88 -23.87 -4.98
N ARG A 121 -7.15 -24.17 -5.27
CA ARG A 121 -7.81 -25.40 -4.78
C ARG A 121 -7.02 -26.68 -5.16
N ALA A 122 -6.43 -26.72 -6.35
CA ALA A 122 -5.65 -27.86 -6.84
C ALA A 122 -4.29 -28.00 -6.13
N GLU A 123 -3.58 -26.88 -5.93
CA GLU A 123 -2.35 -26.84 -5.12
C GLU A 123 -2.64 -27.22 -3.67
N THR A 124 -3.74 -26.72 -3.09
CA THR A 124 -4.20 -27.08 -1.74
C THR A 124 -4.47 -28.59 -1.64
N ALA A 125 -5.13 -29.21 -2.62
CA ALA A 125 -5.35 -30.65 -2.65
C ALA A 125 -4.03 -31.44 -2.75
N ALA A 126 -3.10 -31.02 -3.60
CA ALA A 126 -1.78 -31.63 -3.74
C ALA A 126 -0.94 -31.53 -2.46
N VAL A 127 -0.98 -30.38 -1.77
CA VAL A 127 -0.23 -30.17 -0.53
C VAL A 127 -0.88 -30.90 0.66
N ARG A 128 -2.21 -30.96 0.74
CA ARG A 128 -2.93 -31.79 1.73
C ARG A 128 -2.54 -33.26 1.62
N LEU A 129 -2.43 -33.78 0.40
CA LEU A 129 -1.90 -35.12 0.13
C LEU A 129 -0.45 -35.25 0.60
N LEU A 130 0.46 -34.39 0.12
CA LEU A 130 1.89 -34.50 0.42
C LEU A 130 2.21 -34.40 1.92
N THR A 131 1.40 -33.66 2.68
CA THR A 131 1.55 -33.43 4.14
C THR A 131 0.63 -34.30 5.01
N ALA A 132 -0.06 -35.28 4.41
CA ALA A 132 -1.03 -36.14 5.09
C ALA A 132 -0.40 -36.97 6.24
N PRO A 133 -1.01 -37.01 7.44
CA PRO A 133 -0.52 -37.84 8.54
C PRO A 133 -0.44 -39.32 8.15
N GLY A 134 0.69 -39.97 8.45
CA GLY A 134 0.91 -41.39 8.13
C GLY A 134 1.38 -41.69 6.70
N ARG A 135 1.41 -40.69 5.80
CA ARG A 135 2.02 -40.85 4.47
C ARG A 135 3.54 -41.02 4.58
N ALA A 136 4.09 -41.99 3.86
CA ALA A 136 5.54 -42.19 3.76
C ALA A 136 6.17 -41.13 2.83
N PRO A 137 7.30 -40.49 3.20
CA PRO A 137 7.96 -39.50 2.34
C PRO A 137 8.44 -40.09 1.00
N GLY A 138 8.03 -39.47 -0.10
CA GLY A 138 8.45 -39.80 -1.45
C GLY A 138 9.89 -39.38 -1.77
N ALA A 139 10.42 -39.84 -2.90
CA ALA A 139 11.76 -39.43 -3.35
C ALA A 139 11.81 -37.92 -3.57
N GLY A 140 12.84 -37.27 -3.02
CA GLY A 140 13.00 -35.80 -3.01
C GLY A 140 12.29 -35.06 -1.86
N GLU A 141 11.65 -35.76 -0.93
CA GLU A 141 11.15 -35.20 0.33
C GLU A 141 12.17 -35.32 1.48
N PRO A 142 12.11 -34.47 2.52
CA PRO A 142 12.82 -34.71 3.77
C PRO A 142 12.50 -36.10 4.36
N GLY A 143 13.54 -36.88 4.65
CA GLY A 143 13.41 -38.28 5.09
C GLY A 143 13.09 -39.29 3.97
N GLY A 144 12.88 -38.84 2.73
CA GLY A 144 12.56 -39.67 1.58
C GLY A 144 13.79 -40.27 0.86
N PRO A 145 13.58 -41.26 -0.03
CA PRO A 145 14.65 -41.96 -0.74
C PRO A 145 15.28 -41.11 -1.86
N GLY A 146 16.24 -40.26 -1.51
CA GLY A 146 17.15 -39.61 -2.46
C GLY A 146 16.47 -38.61 -3.41
N LYS A 147 16.75 -38.72 -4.72
CA LYS A 147 16.19 -37.85 -5.78
C LYS A 147 15.06 -38.56 -6.52
N PRO A 148 14.04 -37.82 -7.02
CA PRO A 148 12.98 -38.37 -7.88
C PRO A 148 13.48 -39.31 -8.99
N PRO A 149 13.05 -40.58 -9.04
CA PRO A 149 13.36 -41.48 -10.15
C PRO A 149 12.49 -41.17 -11.38
N VAL A 150 13.01 -41.53 -12.56
CA VAL A 150 12.47 -41.13 -13.88
C VAL A 150 11.10 -41.76 -14.17
N ASP A 151 10.77 -42.87 -13.52
CA ASP A 151 9.54 -43.65 -13.66
C ASP A 151 8.45 -43.32 -12.61
N SER A 152 8.63 -42.23 -11.85
CA SER A 152 7.63 -41.70 -10.91
C SER A 152 6.26 -41.47 -11.58
N ALA A 153 5.16 -41.81 -10.90
CA ALA A 153 3.80 -41.68 -11.48
C ALA A 153 3.43 -40.21 -11.76
N PHE A 154 3.93 -39.29 -10.93
CA PHE A 154 4.05 -37.87 -11.20
C PHE A 154 5.26 -37.32 -10.42
N THR A 155 5.73 -36.11 -10.76
CA THR A 155 6.72 -35.38 -9.96
C THR A 155 6.27 -33.94 -9.80
N SER A 156 5.90 -33.56 -8.58
CA SER A 156 5.58 -32.17 -8.23
C SER A 156 6.87 -31.37 -8.04
N THR A 157 6.84 -30.08 -8.35
CA THR A 157 7.91 -29.11 -8.08
C THR A 157 7.35 -28.01 -7.19
N LEU A 158 8.02 -27.77 -6.06
CA LEU A 158 7.67 -26.72 -5.10
C LEU A 158 8.65 -25.55 -5.27
N ALA A 159 8.14 -24.35 -5.46
CA ALA A 159 8.92 -23.12 -5.64
C ALA A 159 8.19 -21.92 -5.02
N LEU A 160 8.88 -20.78 -4.93
CA LEU A 160 8.24 -19.49 -4.66
C LEU A 160 8.12 -18.70 -5.96
N SER A 161 7.07 -17.90 -6.12
CA SER A 161 7.00 -16.86 -7.14
C SER A 161 7.81 -15.61 -6.71
N PRO A 162 8.07 -14.63 -7.61
CA PRO A 162 8.71 -13.37 -7.24
C PRO A 162 7.91 -12.52 -6.23
N GLN A 163 6.65 -12.87 -6.00
CA GLN A 163 5.71 -12.29 -5.03
C GLN A 163 5.65 -13.07 -3.72
N GLY A 164 6.40 -14.18 -3.60
CA GLY A 164 6.44 -15.03 -2.43
C GLY A 164 5.24 -15.96 -2.24
N ARG A 165 4.41 -16.16 -3.27
CA ARG A 165 3.42 -17.24 -3.26
C ARG A 165 4.14 -18.58 -3.46
N LEU A 166 3.78 -19.59 -2.65
CA LEU A 166 4.14 -20.99 -2.91
C LEU A 166 3.43 -21.47 -4.18
N VAL A 167 4.20 -21.97 -5.14
CA VAL A 167 3.71 -22.58 -6.39
C VAL A 167 4.03 -24.07 -6.38
N VAL A 168 3.02 -24.89 -6.70
CA VAL A 168 3.11 -26.37 -6.65
C VAL A 168 2.66 -26.95 -7.99
N THR A 169 3.54 -27.61 -8.74
CA THR A 169 3.10 -28.26 -9.98
C THR A 169 2.25 -29.50 -9.69
N VAL A 170 1.19 -29.69 -10.47
CA VAL A 170 0.16 -30.73 -10.29
C VAL A 170 -0.11 -31.47 -11.60
N PRO A 171 -0.76 -32.66 -11.62
CA PRO A 171 -1.01 -33.41 -12.84
C PRO A 171 -1.70 -32.66 -13.99
N GLN A 172 -2.48 -31.61 -13.68
CA GLN A 172 -3.10 -30.69 -14.62
C GLN A 172 -2.14 -29.57 -15.09
N ARG A 173 -1.31 -29.03 -14.18
CA ARG A 173 -0.31 -27.98 -14.44
C ARG A 173 1.10 -28.51 -14.18
N ARG A 174 1.62 -29.27 -15.15
CA ARG A 174 2.84 -30.09 -15.00
C ARG A 174 4.15 -29.28 -15.04
N SER A 175 4.15 -28.15 -15.75
CA SER A 175 5.30 -27.26 -15.89
C SER A 175 5.29 -26.20 -14.79
N LEU A 176 6.47 -25.93 -14.20
CA LEU A 176 6.64 -24.79 -13.31
C LEU A 176 6.68 -23.49 -14.15
N PRO A 177 6.02 -22.39 -13.71
CA PRO A 177 6.09 -21.11 -14.40
C PRO A 177 7.51 -20.52 -14.42
N ALA A 178 7.82 -19.70 -15.43
CA ALA A 178 9.18 -19.22 -15.68
C ALA A 178 9.68 -18.28 -14.56
N GLU A 179 8.79 -17.44 -14.04
CA GLU A 179 9.03 -16.49 -12.97
C GLU A 179 9.24 -17.18 -11.59
N ALA A 180 8.53 -18.27 -11.32
CA ALA A 180 8.78 -19.13 -10.15
C ALA A 180 10.08 -19.93 -10.31
N ALA A 181 10.36 -20.44 -11.52
CA ALA A 181 11.61 -21.12 -11.83
C ALA A 181 12.84 -20.20 -11.68
N ALA A 182 12.71 -18.92 -12.03
CA ALA A 182 13.75 -17.90 -11.87
C ALA A 182 13.99 -17.50 -10.40
N THR A 183 12.94 -17.55 -9.57
CA THR A 183 13.04 -17.31 -8.11
C THR A 183 13.72 -18.48 -7.40
N GLY A 184 13.37 -19.71 -7.78
CA GLY A 184 14.09 -20.93 -7.41
C GLY A 184 13.21 -22.04 -6.84
N VAL A 185 13.64 -23.27 -7.09
CA VAL A 185 12.96 -24.49 -6.61
C VAL A 185 13.42 -24.86 -5.20
N ALA A 186 12.48 -25.14 -4.31
CA ALA A 186 12.74 -25.72 -3.00
C ALA A 186 12.97 -27.23 -3.12
N ALA A 187 11.97 -27.96 -3.65
CA ALA A 187 11.99 -29.41 -3.79
C ALA A 187 11.37 -29.89 -5.11
N ARG A 188 11.69 -31.12 -5.49
CA ARG A 188 10.96 -31.91 -6.48
C ARG A 188 10.59 -33.22 -5.84
N ILE A 189 9.31 -33.57 -5.84
CA ILE A 189 8.73 -34.63 -5.02
C ILE A 189 8.05 -35.66 -5.93
N SER A 190 8.50 -36.91 -5.87
CA SER A 190 7.86 -38.02 -6.56
C SER A 190 6.55 -38.43 -5.90
N TRP A 191 5.53 -38.63 -6.72
CA TRP A 191 4.26 -39.22 -6.30
C TRP A 191 4.24 -40.70 -6.68
N SER A 192 3.79 -41.54 -5.76
CA SER A 192 3.43 -42.93 -6.00
C SER A 192 2.14 -43.05 -6.82
N ARG A 193 1.78 -44.27 -7.21
CA ARG A 193 0.47 -44.54 -7.84
C ARG A 193 -0.71 -44.36 -6.88
N GLU A 194 -0.47 -44.54 -5.58
CA GLU A 194 -1.46 -44.33 -4.52
C GLU A 194 -1.67 -42.83 -4.26
N ASP A 195 -0.59 -42.05 -4.18
CA ASP A 195 -0.63 -40.58 -4.13
C ASP A 195 -1.47 -40.01 -5.29
N LEU A 196 -1.21 -40.48 -6.52
CA LEU A 196 -1.94 -40.03 -7.70
C LEU A 196 -3.43 -40.43 -7.66
N ALA A 197 -3.76 -41.61 -7.10
CA ALA A 197 -5.15 -42.05 -6.95
C ALA A 197 -5.91 -41.23 -5.89
N GLU A 198 -5.26 -40.90 -4.76
CA GLU A 198 -5.83 -40.00 -3.75
C GLU A 198 -5.99 -38.57 -4.29
N TYR A 199 -4.98 -38.05 -5.01
CA TYR A 199 -5.12 -36.74 -5.65
C TYR A 199 -6.29 -36.68 -6.64
N VAL A 200 -6.56 -37.76 -7.39
CA VAL A 200 -7.73 -37.84 -8.29
C VAL A 200 -9.05 -37.80 -7.50
N ARG A 201 -9.12 -38.39 -6.30
CA ARG A 201 -10.29 -38.26 -5.40
C ARG A 201 -10.45 -36.82 -4.92
N LEU A 202 -9.39 -36.21 -4.39
CA LEU A 202 -9.41 -34.82 -3.91
C LEU A 202 -9.75 -33.82 -5.04
N PHE A 203 -9.23 -34.05 -6.25
CA PHE A 203 -9.47 -33.17 -7.40
C PHE A 203 -10.91 -33.23 -7.94
N ALA A 204 -11.65 -34.31 -7.68
CA ALA A 204 -13.08 -34.36 -8.00
C ALA A 204 -13.89 -33.33 -7.19
N ASP A 205 -13.53 -33.11 -5.91
CA ASP A 205 -14.14 -32.06 -5.09
C ASP A 205 -13.70 -30.65 -5.53
N VAL A 206 -12.41 -30.48 -5.87
CA VAL A 206 -11.89 -29.22 -6.44
C VAL A 206 -12.70 -28.79 -7.68
N ARG A 207 -13.05 -29.74 -8.55
CA ARG A 207 -13.92 -29.48 -9.70
C ARG A 207 -15.32 -29.04 -9.27
N ARG A 208 -16.00 -29.79 -8.41
CA ARG A 208 -17.35 -29.46 -7.90
C ARG A 208 -17.40 -28.04 -7.32
N ARG A 209 -16.42 -27.67 -6.48
CA ARG A 209 -16.33 -26.34 -5.85
C ARG A 209 -16.18 -25.22 -6.88
N THR A 210 -15.33 -25.40 -7.88
CA THR A 210 -15.12 -24.40 -8.95
C THR A 210 -16.32 -24.32 -9.89
N GLU A 211 -16.95 -25.44 -10.25
CA GLU A 211 -18.16 -25.48 -11.08
C GLU A 211 -19.35 -24.77 -10.39
N HIS A 212 -19.49 -24.93 -9.06
CA HIS A 212 -20.44 -24.19 -8.23
C HIS A 212 -20.11 -22.68 -8.13
N GLU A 213 -18.86 -22.33 -7.84
CA GLU A 213 -18.42 -20.94 -7.70
C GLU A 213 -18.65 -20.11 -8.95
N VAL A 214 -18.44 -20.69 -10.14
CA VAL A 214 -18.73 -20.05 -11.42
C VAL A 214 -20.23 -19.84 -11.61
N ALA A 215 -21.06 -20.82 -11.23
CA ALA A 215 -22.51 -20.71 -11.32
C ALA A 215 -23.06 -19.59 -10.42
N GLU A 216 -22.66 -19.54 -9.14
CA GLU A 216 -23.07 -18.49 -8.20
C GLU A 216 -22.59 -17.10 -8.63
N CYS A 217 -21.33 -16.96 -9.06
CA CYS A 217 -20.81 -15.68 -9.55
C CYS A 217 -21.55 -15.19 -10.80
N ARG A 218 -21.87 -16.10 -11.74
CA ARG A 218 -22.66 -15.76 -12.94
C ARG A 218 -24.12 -15.47 -12.61
N ALA A 219 -24.73 -16.14 -11.63
CA ALA A 219 -26.09 -15.85 -11.18
C ALA A 219 -26.18 -14.44 -10.58
N LEU A 220 -25.32 -14.10 -9.61
CA LEU A 220 -25.22 -12.76 -9.02
C LEU A 220 -25.01 -11.68 -10.09
N LEU A 221 -24.06 -11.88 -11.02
CA LEU A 221 -23.82 -10.93 -12.10
C LEU A 221 -24.99 -10.84 -13.09
N SER A 222 -25.79 -11.90 -13.26
CA SER A 222 -27.01 -11.87 -14.08
C SER A 222 -28.11 -11.04 -13.42
N GLU A 223 -28.37 -11.26 -12.11
CA GLU A 223 -29.39 -10.57 -11.32
C GLU A 223 -29.16 -9.05 -11.23
N LEU A 224 -27.91 -8.58 -11.22
CA LEU A 224 -27.57 -7.15 -11.31
C LEU A 224 -28.02 -6.49 -12.63
N GLY A 225 -28.32 -7.27 -13.67
CA GLY A 225 -28.65 -6.77 -15.00
C GLY A 225 -27.49 -6.03 -15.69
N PRO A 226 -27.68 -5.53 -16.93
CA PRO A 226 -26.62 -4.84 -17.66
C PRO A 226 -26.11 -3.58 -16.94
N GLU A 227 -27.03 -2.70 -16.50
CA GLU A 227 -26.69 -1.42 -15.85
C GLU A 227 -26.01 -1.62 -14.48
N GLY A 228 -26.46 -2.61 -13.71
CA GLY A 228 -25.81 -2.97 -12.44
C GLY A 228 -24.43 -3.59 -12.63
N ARG A 229 -24.22 -4.41 -13.67
CA ARG A 229 -22.88 -4.90 -14.04
C ARG A 229 -21.94 -3.76 -14.46
N THR A 230 -22.37 -2.84 -15.32
CA THR A 230 -21.56 -1.67 -15.69
C THR A 230 -21.21 -0.83 -14.44
N THR A 231 -22.20 -0.57 -13.58
CA THR A 231 -22.01 0.16 -12.31
C THR A 231 -21.01 -0.55 -11.38
N ALA A 232 -21.09 -1.88 -11.26
CA ALA A 232 -20.15 -2.67 -10.46
C ALA A 232 -18.73 -2.63 -11.04
N VAL A 233 -18.58 -2.82 -12.36
CA VAL A 233 -17.28 -2.73 -13.05
C VAL A 233 -16.66 -1.35 -12.87
N ASP A 234 -17.41 -0.26 -13.03
CA ASP A 234 -16.91 1.11 -12.82
C ASP A 234 -16.57 1.39 -11.36
N ALA A 235 -17.36 0.89 -10.41
CA ALA A 235 -17.07 1.03 -8.98
C ALA A 235 -15.77 0.30 -8.58
N ILE A 236 -15.55 -0.92 -9.08
CA ILE A 236 -14.32 -1.70 -8.84
C ILE A 236 -13.12 -1.06 -9.55
N ARG A 237 -13.28 -0.66 -10.82
CA ARG A 237 -12.29 0.08 -11.63
C ARG A 237 -11.85 1.36 -10.91
N GLY A 238 -12.79 2.14 -10.38
CA GLY A 238 -12.52 3.32 -9.56
C GLY A 238 -11.84 2.95 -8.24
N ALA A 239 -12.31 1.92 -7.53
CA ALA A 239 -11.73 1.47 -6.28
C ALA A 239 -10.24 1.09 -6.42
N VAL A 240 -9.90 0.24 -7.39
CA VAL A 240 -8.52 -0.24 -7.62
C VAL A 240 -7.60 0.88 -8.12
N PHE A 241 -8.13 1.91 -8.79
CA PHE A 241 -7.37 3.11 -9.11
C PHE A 241 -7.05 3.94 -7.86
N LEU A 242 -8.01 4.06 -6.93
CA LEU A 242 -7.91 4.90 -5.73
C LEU A 242 -7.14 4.29 -4.55
N VAL A 243 -6.87 2.97 -4.54
CA VAL A 243 -6.17 2.26 -3.45
C VAL A 243 -4.85 1.61 -3.90
N PRO A 244 -3.69 2.00 -3.32
CA PRO A 244 -2.40 1.41 -3.67
C PRO A 244 -1.65 0.76 -2.48
N PRO A 245 -1.02 -0.41 -2.66
CA PRO A 245 -1.03 -1.29 -3.84
C PRO A 245 -2.04 -2.45 -3.73
N VAL A 246 -2.45 -2.98 -4.88
CA VAL A 246 -3.27 -4.19 -5.01
C VAL A 246 -2.49 -5.30 -5.72
N MET A 247 -2.56 -6.53 -5.19
CA MET A 247 -2.00 -7.77 -5.75
C MET A 247 -2.85 -8.96 -5.30
N LEU A 248 -3.70 -9.48 -6.19
CA LEU A 248 -4.67 -10.54 -5.94
C LEU A 248 -4.36 -11.74 -6.85
N TYR A 249 -4.86 -12.93 -6.53
CA TYR A 249 -4.74 -14.11 -7.38
C TYR A 249 -6.10 -14.63 -7.84
N LYS A 250 -6.20 -15.18 -9.05
CA LYS A 250 -7.21 -16.19 -9.38
C LYS A 250 -6.52 -17.33 -10.12
N ASP A 251 -6.58 -18.52 -9.54
CA ASP A 251 -5.86 -19.71 -9.96
C ASP A 251 -4.36 -19.42 -10.21
N ASP A 252 -3.97 -19.31 -11.48
CA ASP A 252 -2.61 -19.05 -11.94
C ASP A 252 -2.33 -17.57 -12.26
N SER A 253 -3.38 -16.76 -12.40
CA SER A 253 -3.34 -15.36 -12.81
C SER A 253 -3.09 -14.43 -11.62
N VAL A 254 -2.26 -13.40 -11.83
CA VAL A 254 -1.96 -12.33 -10.87
C VAL A 254 -2.67 -11.04 -11.30
N PHE A 255 -3.47 -10.45 -10.44
CA PHE A 255 -4.22 -9.22 -10.69
C PHE A 255 -3.63 -8.07 -9.88
N SER A 256 -2.98 -7.12 -10.55
CA SER A 256 -2.14 -6.12 -9.88
C SER A 256 -2.18 -4.74 -10.55
N ASN A 257 -2.10 -3.68 -9.72
CA ASN A 257 -1.92 -2.28 -10.13
C ASN A 257 -0.47 -1.77 -9.93
N LEU A 258 0.47 -2.67 -9.64
CA LEU A 258 1.89 -2.37 -9.39
C LEU A 258 2.69 -2.09 -10.67
N LYS A 259 3.90 -1.54 -10.51
CA LYS A 259 4.72 -1.08 -11.64
C LYS A 259 5.18 -2.22 -12.58
N ASP A 260 5.34 -3.43 -12.06
CA ASP A 260 6.07 -4.49 -12.76
C ASP A 260 5.15 -5.63 -13.22
N GLU A 261 3.94 -5.72 -12.66
CA GLU A 261 2.84 -6.60 -13.09
C GLU A 261 1.58 -5.75 -13.22
N LYS A 262 1.10 -5.52 -14.45
CA LYS A 262 0.00 -4.60 -14.75
C LYS A 262 -1.06 -5.25 -15.63
N ASN A 263 -2.20 -5.54 -15.01
CA ASN A 263 -3.45 -5.83 -15.70
C ASN A 263 -4.65 -5.15 -15.00
N LEU A 264 -4.50 -4.62 -13.78
CA LEU A 264 -5.49 -3.74 -13.18
C LEU A 264 -5.15 -2.27 -13.47
N THR A 265 -6.21 -1.45 -13.56
CA THR A 265 -6.08 0.00 -13.68
C THR A 265 -5.33 0.61 -12.49
N GLY A 266 -4.59 1.69 -12.75
CA GLY A 266 -3.88 2.43 -11.73
C GLY A 266 -2.90 3.42 -12.34
N LYS A 267 -1.93 3.88 -11.54
CA LYS A 267 -0.99 4.94 -11.93
C LYS A 267 -0.15 4.66 -13.16
N SER A 268 -0.08 3.42 -13.64
CA SER A 268 0.73 3.01 -14.79
C SER A 268 0.01 2.15 -15.83
N LEU A 269 -1.32 1.99 -15.71
CA LEU A 269 -2.18 1.36 -16.71
C LEU A 269 -3.55 2.07 -16.67
N LEU A 270 -3.97 2.68 -17.78
CA LEU A 270 -5.25 3.38 -17.85
C LEU A 270 -6.42 2.38 -18.02
N PRO A 271 -7.64 2.69 -17.54
CA PRO A 271 -8.82 1.85 -17.78
C PRO A 271 -9.11 1.59 -19.28
N THR A 272 -8.65 2.51 -20.13
CA THR A 272 -8.81 2.48 -21.60
C THR A 272 -7.71 1.71 -22.33
N HIS A 273 -6.73 1.13 -21.63
CA HIS A 273 -5.68 0.31 -22.25
C HIS A 273 -6.19 -1.12 -22.50
N PRO A 274 -5.89 -1.77 -23.64
CA PRO A 274 -6.36 -3.14 -23.93
C PRO A 274 -5.89 -4.16 -22.88
N ASP A 275 -4.66 -4.06 -22.40
CA ASP A 275 -4.10 -4.93 -21.34
C ASP A 275 -4.76 -4.74 -19.96
N CYS A 276 -5.70 -3.80 -19.80
CA CYS A 276 -6.47 -3.65 -18.57
C CYS A 276 -7.62 -4.67 -18.55
N PHE A 277 -7.63 -5.53 -17.54
CA PHE A 277 -8.66 -6.53 -17.27
C PHE A 277 -10.09 -5.94 -17.32
N PHE A 278 -10.30 -4.76 -16.74
CA PHE A 278 -11.61 -4.10 -16.77
C PHE A 278 -11.97 -3.47 -18.12
N HIS A 279 -11.12 -3.53 -19.16
CA HIS A 279 -11.26 -2.69 -20.34
C HIS A 279 -12.57 -2.95 -21.09
N HIS A 280 -12.92 -4.21 -21.36
CA HIS A 280 -14.08 -4.58 -22.18
C HIS A 280 -15.32 -5.01 -21.39
N LEU A 281 -15.19 -5.30 -20.09
CA LEU A 281 -16.26 -5.88 -19.26
C LEU A 281 -17.48 -4.96 -19.10
N ASP A 282 -17.29 -3.65 -19.22
CA ASP A 282 -18.37 -2.65 -19.20
C ASP A 282 -19.26 -2.65 -20.47
N ARG A 283 -18.81 -3.31 -21.54
CA ARG A 283 -19.41 -3.29 -22.89
C ARG A 283 -19.72 -4.69 -23.45
N LEU A 284 -19.16 -5.75 -22.86
CA LEU A 284 -19.43 -7.13 -23.26
C LEU A 284 -20.63 -7.73 -22.51
N PRO A 285 -21.54 -8.44 -23.20
CA PRO A 285 -22.58 -9.23 -22.54
C PRO A 285 -21.96 -10.39 -21.73
N LEU A 286 -22.62 -10.81 -20.65
CA LEU A 286 -22.07 -11.71 -19.62
C LEU A 286 -21.74 -13.11 -20.16
N GLU A 287 -22.43 -13.51 -21.23
CA GLU A 287 -22.25 -14.75 -21.98
C GLU A 287 -20.92 -14.80 -22.74
N LEU A 288 -20.26 -13.65 -22.95
CA LEU A 288 -18.93 -13.54 -23.56
C LEU A 288 -17.81 -13.29 -22.53
N TRP A 289 -18.13 -13.11 -21.25
CA TRP A 289 -17.13 -13.08 -20.18
C TRP A 289 -16.64 -14.51 -19.92
N THR A 290 -15.34 -14.67 -19.66
CA THR A 290 -14.77 -15.92 -19.14
C THR A 290 -15.24 -16.20 -17.70
N ASP A 291 -15.08 -17.45 -17.27
CA ASP A 291 -15.38 -17.85 -15.89
C ASP A 291 -14.44 -17.18 -14.88
N GLU A 292 -13.19 -16.89 -15.26
CA GLU A 292 -12.24 -16.12 -14.45
C GLU A 292 -12.74 -14.67 -14.26
N GLU A 293 -13.14 -14.00 -15.34
CA GLU A 293 -13.69 -12.64 -15.28
C GLU A 293 -14.94 -12.55 -14.40
N ALA A 294 -15.86 -13.52 -14.55
CA ALA A 294 -17.08 -13.59 -13.73
C ALA A 294 -16.76 -13.74 -12.23
N VAL A 295 -15.87 -14.65 -11.85
CA VAL A 295 -15.51 -14.88 -10.43
C VAL A 295 -14.72 -13.70 -9.85
N VAL A 296 -13.76 -13.14 -10.60
CA VAL A 296 -12.95 -12.00 -10.14
C VAL A 296 -13.83 -10.76 -9.94
N VAL A 297 -14.72 -10.43 -10.87
CA VAL A 297 -15.62 -9.26 -10.72
C VAL A 297 -16.62 -9.49 -9.59
N ALA A 298 -17.21 -10.68 -9.46
CA ALA A 298 -18.14 -10.98 -8.36
C ALA A 298 -17.46 -10.87 -6.98
N CYS A 299 -16.28 -11.48 -6.80
CA CYS A 299 -15.54 -11.40 -5.54
C CYS A 299 -15.12 -9.96 -5.19
N LEU A 300 -14.69 -9.18 -6.19
CA LEU A 300 -14.36 -7.76 -6.01
C LEU A 300 -15.60 -6.90 -5.73
N TRP A 301 -16.76 -7.22 -6.32
CA TRP A 301 -18.01 -6.52 -6.05
C TRP A 301 -18.50 -6.77 -4.63
N LEU A 302 -18.44 -8.01 -4.15
CA LEU A 302 -18.73 -8.37 -2.76
C LEU A 302 -17.76 -7.65 -1.80
N ALA A 303 -16.46 -7.69 -2.08
CA ALA A 303 -15.45 -6.99 -1.28
C ALA A 303 -15.72 -5.48 -1.21
N TYR A 304 -15.95 -4.82 -2.35
CA TYR A 304 -16.30 -3.41 -2.42
C TYR A 304 -17.60 -3.09 -1.66
N SER A 305 -18.63 -3.92 -1.84
CA SER A 305 -19.93 -3.76 -1.16
C SER A 305 -19.81 -3.85 0.36
N SER A 306 -18.79 -4.54 0.89
CA SER A 306 -18.55 -4.69 2.34
C SER A 306 -17.96 -3.47 3.06
N GLY A 307 -17.70 -2.35 2.37
CA GLY A 307 -17.13 -1.15 3.01
C GLY A 307 -16.37 -0.16 2.14
N GLY A 308 -16.51 -0.21 0.82
CA GLY A 308 -15.87 0.69 -0.14
C GLY A 308 -14.44 0.29 -0.54
N PRO A 309 -13.72 1.16 -1.27
CA PRO A 309 -12.49 0.82 -1.99
C PRO A 309 -11.41 0.08 -1.20
N ASN A 310 -11.16 0.49 0.06
CA ASN A 310 -10.07 -0.06 0.87
C ASN A 310 -10.25 -1.55 1.21
N ARG A 311 -11.46 -2.10 1.08
CA ARG A 311 -11.74 -3.53 1.35
C ARG A 311 -11.01 -4.47 0.38
N VAL A 312 -10.68 -4.01 -0.83
CA VAL A 312 -9.90 -4.80 -1.82
C VAL A 312 -8.52 -5.17 -1.26
N GLU A 313 -7.89 -4.30 -0.46
CA GLU A 313 -6.58 -4.54 0.13
C GLU A 313 -6.57 -5.65 1.20
N SER A 314 -7.75 -6.12 1.64
CA SER A 314 -7.88 -7.29 2.54
C SER A 314 -7.73 -8.63 1.82
N PHE A 315 -7.75 -8.63 0.48
CA PHE A 315 -7.51 -9.81 -0.37
C PHE A 315 -6.11 -9.81 -1.01
N ASN A 316 -5.24 -8.86 -0.65
CA ASN A 316 -3.86 -8.86 -1.12
C ASN A 316 -3.13 -10.14 -0.71
N GLY A 317 -2.49 -10.81 -1.68
CA GLY A 317 -1.75 -12.05 -1.50
C GLY A 317 -2.60 -13.33 -1.41
N VAL A 318 -3.92 -13.27 -1.59
CA VAL A 318 -4.80 -14.45 -1.55
C VAL A 318 -5.60 -14.64 -2.85
N GLN A 319 -6.16 -15.84 -3.03
CA GLN A 319 -7.06 -16.17 -4.12
C GLN A 319 -8.42 -15.46 -3.98
N LEU A 320 -8.97 -14.96 -5.08
CA LEU A 320 -10.35 -14.49 -5.18
C LEU A 320 -11.28 -15.67 -5.38
N THR A 321 -11.84 -16.19 -4.28
CA THR A 321 -12.85 -17.25 -4.27
C THR A 321 -13.99 -16.87 -3.34
N LEU A 322 -15.19 -17.39 -3.58
CA LEU A 322 -16.33 -17.18 -2.67
C LEU A 322 -16.04 -17.75 -1.28
N GLU A 323 -15.28 -18.84 -1.19
CA GLU A 323 -14.78 -19.39 0.08
C GLU A 323 -13.92 -18.37 0.85
N ASN A 324 -12.93 -17.75 0.19
CA ASN A 324 -12.08 -16.74 0.82
C ASN A 324 -12.84 -15.45 1.16
N VAL A 325 -13.84 -15.05 0.35
CA VAL A 325 -14.74 -13.93 0.67
C VAL A 325 -15.55 -14.24 1.93
N THR A 326 -16.11 -15.45 2.01
CA THR A 326 -16.90 -15.91 3.16
C THR A 326 -16.07 -15.89 4.44
N ASP A 327 -14.86 -16.45 4.43
CA ASP A 327 -14.00 -16.45 5.62
C ASP A 327 -13.50 -15.06 6.00
N ASN A 328 -13.22 -14.18 5.02
CA ASN A 328 -12.87 -12.79 5.30
C ASN A 328 -14.04 -12.03 5.93
N PHE A 329 -15.28 -12.31 5.52
CA PHE A 329 -16.48 -11.73 6.11
C PHE A 329 -16.79 -12.31 7.51
N ARG A 330 -16.64 -13.62 7.74
CA ARG A 330 -16.73 -14.23 9.09
C ARG A 330 -15.71 -13.60 10.05
N THR A 331 -14.47 -13.44 9.60
CA THR A 331 -13.40 -12.78 10.38
C THR A 331 -13.74 -11.31 10.66
N THR A 332 -14.24 -10.57 9.65
CA THR A 332 -14.67 -9.17 9.81
C THR A 332 -15.82 -9.05 10.81
N ARG A 333 -16.84 -9.93 10.72
CA ARG A 333 -17.98 -9.97 11.64
C ARG A 333 -17.53 -10.21 13.09
N ALA A 334 -16.64 -11.18 13.32
CA ALA A 334 -16.10 -11.45 14.65
C ALA A 334 -15.39 -10.22 15.24
N VAL A 335 -14.53 -9.57 14.46
CA VAL A 335 -13.83 -8.32 14.84
C VAL A 335 -14.81 -7.17 15.13
N TYR A 336 -15.90 -7.07 14.39
CA TYR A 336 -16.90 -6.01 14.62
C TYR A 336 -17.72 -6.27 15.88
N LEU A 337 -18.09 -7.51 16.17
CA LEU A 337 -18.78 -7.89 17.40
C LEU A 337 -17.87 -7.82 18.64
N GLU A 338 -16.56 -8.02 18.48
CA GLU A 338 -15.56 -7.73 19.51
C GLU A 338 -15.49 -6.21 19.80
N ALA A 339 -15.52 -5.38 18.76
CA ALA A 339 -15.49 -3.92 18.89
C ALA A 339 -16.81 -3.34 19.45
N ALA A 340 -17.97 -3.89 19.07
CA ALA A 340 -19.29 -3.45 19.50
C ALA A 340 -20.27 -4.65 19.51
N PRO A 341 -20.43 -5.34 20.66
CA PRO A 341 -21.28 -6.52 20.78
C PRO A 341 -22.76 -6.30 20.48
N GLU A 342 -23.22 -5.05 20.48
CA GLU A 342 -24.59 -4.64 20.16
C GLU A 342 -24.86 -4.43 18.65
N LEU A 343 -23.93 -4.80 17.77
CA LEU A 343 -24.11 -4.76 16.32
C LEU A 343 -24.93 -5.95 15.80
N GLU A 344 -26.06 -5.65 15.16
CA GLU A 344 -26.89 -6.63 14.46
C GLU A 344 -26.26 -6.99 13.09
N ILE A 345 -25.41 -8.03 13.09
CA ILE A 345 -24.86 -8.66 11.87
C ILE A 345 -25.24 -10.13 11.91
N GLU A 346 -25.95 -10.63 10.90
CA GLU A 346 -26.39 -12.02 10.81
C GLU A 346 -25.18 -12.98 10.74
N GLU A 347 -25.37 -14.21 11.21
CA GLU A 347 -24.33 -15.23 11.11
C GLU A 347 -24.15 -15.67 9.65
N ILE A 348 -22.89 -15.78 9.21
CA ILE A 348 -22.53 -16.18 7.85
C ILE A 348 -22.24 -17.68 7.89
N PRO A 349 -23.23 -18.54 7.55
CA PRO A 349 -23.26 -19.93 7.96
C PRO A 349 -22.08 -20.74 7.40
N ALA A 350 -21.67 -21.79 8.12
CA ALA A 350 -20.54 -22.66 7.80
C ALA A 350 -20.84 -23.64 6.65
N GLU A 351 -21.44 -23.16 5.56
CA GLU A 351 -21.83 -23.96 4.39
C GLU A 351 -20.62 -24.50 3.63
N GLU A 352 -20.77 -25.70 3.07
CA GLU A 352 -19.71 -26.39 2.32
C GLU A 352 -19.41 -25.71 0.97
N LEU A 353 -20.43 -25.07 0.39
CA LEU A 353 -20.44 -24.37 -0.89
C LEU A 353 -21.14 -23.02 -0.67
N PRO A 354 -20.44 -21.88 -0.61
CA PRO A 354 -21.07 -20.59 -0.32
C PRO A 354 -22.01 -20.11 -1.42
N SER A 355 -23.06 -19.36 -1.06
CA SER A 355 -23.85 -18.58 -2.02
C SER A 355 -23.35 -17.14 -2.17
N ALA A 356 -23.22 -16.67 -3.42
CA ALA A 356 -22.81 -15.30 -3.73
C ALA A 356 -23.87 -14.27 -3.31
N GLN A 357 -25.16 -14.63 -3.35
CA GLN A 357 -26.24 -13.71 -2.97
C GLN A 357 -26.38 -13.56 -1.45
N ALA A 358 -26.17 -14.63 -0.69
CA ALA A 358 -26.06 -14.55 0.77
C ALA A 358 -24.89 -13.65 1.20
N LEU A 359 -23.75 -13.75 0.49
CA LEU A 359 -22.59 -12.89 0.71
C LEU A 359 -22.88 -11.41 0.37
N LEU A 360 -23.73 -11.10 -0.62
CA LEU A 360 -24.11 -9.72 -0.92
C LEU A 360 -24.92 -9.10 0.23
N THR A 361 -25.87 -9.84 0.80
CA THR A 361 -26.63 -9.42 2.00
C THR A 361 -25.70 -9.19 3.19
N ALA A 362 -24.79 -10.13 3.46
CA ALA A 362 -23.80 -9.99 4.52
C ALA A 362 -22.85 -8.78 4.30
N ALA A 363 -22.47 -8.51 3.04
CA ALA A 363 -21.65 -7.35 2.71
C ALA A 363 -22.35 -6.02 3.07
N ALA A 364 -23.65 -5.90 2.81
CA ALA A 364 -24.42 -4.70 3.17
C ALA A 364 -24.48 -4.47 4.69
N GLN A 365 -24.70 -5.52 5.48
CA GLN A 365 -24.68 -5.45 6.96
C GLN A 365 -23.30 -5.06 7.49
N ILE A 366 -22.24 -5.70 6.97
CA ILE A 366 -20.85 -5.38 7.29
C ILE A 366 -20.53 -3.91 6.94
N ALA A 367 -21.00 -3.40 5.80
CA ALA A 367 -20.76 -2.00 5.42
C ALA A 367 -21.43 -1.00 6.37
N ALA A 368 -22.67 -1.27 6.81
CA ALA A 368 -23.39 -0.43 7.77
C ALA A 368 -22.69 -0.42 9.14
N ALA A 369 -22.35 -1.60 9.67
CA ALA A 369 -21.58 -1.75 10.90
C ALA A 369 -20.21 -1.05 10.81
N ARG A 370 -19.50 -1.21 9.69
CA ARG A 370 -18.21 -0.58 9.43
C ARG A 370 -18.29 0.94 9.46
N ALA A 371 -19.31 1.53 8.86
CA ALA A 371 -19.49 2.99 8.84
C ALA A 371 -19.58 3.55 10.26
N ARG A 372 -20.31 2.87 11.15
CA ARG A 372 -20.38 3.20 12.58
C ARG A 372 -19.04 3.04 13.30
N LEU A 373 -18.37 1.89 13.15
CA LEU A 373 -17.09 1.59 13.81
C LEU A 373 -15.94 2.52 13.36
N VAL A 374 -15.92 2.95 12.10
CA VAL A 374 -14.97 3.96 11.56
C VAL A 374 -15.18 5.31 12.25
N ALA A 375 -16.44 5.74 12.40
CA ALA A 375 -16.80 7.02 13.02
C ALA A 375 -16.51 7.03 14.54
N GLU A 376 -16.83 5.94 15.24
CA GLU A 376 -16.56 5.78 16.66
C GLU A 376 -15.09 5.44 16.99
N ARG A 377 -14.20 5.34 15.99
CA ARG A 377 -12.77 4.98 16.15
C ARG A 377 -12.56 3.63 16.87
N ARG A 378 -13.42 2.64 16.58
CA ARG A 378 -13.45 1.32 17.26
C ARG A 378 -12.78 0.19 16.48
N ILE A 379 -12.17 0.47 15.33
CA ILE A 379 -11.37 -0.47 14.55
C ILE A 379 -10.10 0.19 13.99
N HIS A 380 -9.10 -0.63 13.66
CA HIS A 380 -7.85 -0.23 13.00
C HIS A 380 -7.42 -1.28 11.96
N TYR A 381 -6.34 -1.02 11.21
CA TYR A 381 -5.73 -2.03 10.33
C TYR A 381 -4.44 -2.64 10.92
N ASP A 382 -4.34 -3.96 10.88
CA ASP A 382 -3.08 -4.69 10.77
C ASP A 382 -2.60 -4.66 9.31
N ILE A 383 -1.38 -4.22 9.06
CA ILE A 383 -0.77 -4.22 7.72
C ILE A 383 0.46 -5.14 7.69
N ASN A 384 0.31 -6.34 7.11
CA ASN A 384 1.44 -7.20 6.82
C ASN A 384 2.06 -6.81 5.47
N ALA A 385 3.12 -6.01 5.50
CA ALA A 385 3.72 -5.44 4.29
C ALA A 385 4.40 -6.48 3.39
N THR A 386 4.67 -7.70 3.89
CA THR A 386 5.20 -8.84 3.12
C THR A 386 4.38 -9.12 1.87
N ILE A 387 3.05 -9.12 2.00
CA ILE A 387 2.07 -9.22 0.89
C ILE A 387 1.24 -7.94 0.72
N ARG A 388 1.48 -6.92 1.55
CA ARG A 388 0.73 -5.65 1.63
C ARG A 388 -0.76 -5.84 1.96
N ARG A 389 -1.11 -6.90 2.69
CA ARG A 389 -2.48 -7.20 3.12
C ARG A 389 -2.87 -6.33 4.32
N LYS A 390 -4.09 -5.80 4.28
CA LYS A 390 -4.71 -5.06 5.40
C LYS A 390 -5.84 -5.88 6.00
N SER A 391 -5.69 -6.28 7.26
CA SER A 391 -6.77 -6.90 8.04
C SER A 391 -7.34 -5.88 9.01
N GLU A 392 -8.66 -5.83 9.19
CA GLU A 392 -9.26 -4.98 10.22
C GLU A 392 -9.24 -5.68 11.57
N ARG A 393 -9.01 -4.92 12.64
CA ARG A 393 -8.95 -5.34 14.05
C ARG A 393 -9.79 -4.42 14.92
N ALA A 394 -10.27 -4.92 16.05
CA ALA A 394 -10.93 -4.08 17.05
C ALA A 394 -9.93 -3.06 17.60
N LEU A 395 -10.42 -1.90 18.03
CA LEU A 395 -9.64 -0.92 18.77
C LEU A 395 -10.38 -0.62 20.09
N PRO A 396 -9.82 -1.04 21.24
CA PRO A 396 -10.40 -0.75 22.54
C PRO A 396 -10.53 0.76 22.77
N ARG A 397 -11.59 1.15 23.48
CA ARG A 397 -11.80 2.53 23.88
C ARG A 397 -10.91 2.85 25.08
N ALA A 398 -10.05 3.86 24.95
CA ALA A 398 -9.40 4.45 26.12
C ALA A 398 -10.41 5.29 26.91
N GLU A 399 -10.50 5.06 28.23
CA GLU A 399 -11.38 5.82 29.13
C GLU A 399 -10.68 7.00 29.82
N ARG A 400 -9.34 7.05 29.77
CA ARG A 400 -8.49 8.00 30.50
C ARG A 400 -7.23 8.33 29.69
N PRO A 401 -6.55 9.45 29.96
CA PRO A 401 -5.22 9.74 29.43
C PRO A 401 -4.24 8.58 29.69
N GLY A 402 -3.56 8.14 28.63
CA GLY A 402 -2.51 7.12 28.70
C GLY A 402 -1.13 7.71 29.06
N PRO A 403 -0.12 6.88 29.38
CA PRO A 403 1.23 7.36 29.70
C PRO A 403 1.85 8.19 28.56
N HIS A 404 1.55 7.85 27.30
CA HIS A 404 1.96 8.62 26.13
C HIS A 404 1.38 10.04 26.10
N GLU A 405 0.12 10.22 26.51
CA GLU A 405 -0.53 11.54 26.57
C GLU A 405 0.03 12.38 27.72
N LEU A 406 0.17 11.78 28.91
CA LEU A 406 0.77 12.44 30.07
C LEU A 406 2.22 12.89 29.78
N GLY A 407 3.04 12.03 29.19
CA GLY A 407 4.44 12.34 28.86
C GLY A 407 4.58 13.43 27.77
N VAL A 408 3.65 13.52 26.81
CA VAL A 408 3.62 14.66 25.88
C VAL A 408 3.21 15.94 26.63
N CYS A 409 2.22 15.89 27.51
CA CYS A 409 1.82 17.07 28.32
C CYS A 409 2.97 17.56 29.21
N GLU A 410 3.76 16.64 29.82
CA GLU A 410 4.98 16.98 30.56
C GLU A 410 6.03 17.68 29.68
N ARG A 411 6.28 17.16 28.46
CA ARG A 411 7.21 17.79 27.49
C ARG A 411 6.72 19.14 26.96
N LEU A 412 5.41 19.40 26.98
CA LEU A 412 4.82 20.68 26.59
C LEU A 412 4.80 21.71 27.74
N ALA A 413 4.93 21.29 29.01
CA ALA A 413 4.74 22.15 30.18
C ALA A 413 5.65 23.39 30.20
N ASP A 414 6.92 23.24 29.79
CA ASP A 414 7.90 24.35 29.72
C ASP A 414 7.61 25.36 28.60
N LEU A 415 6.76 24.99 27.62
CA LEU A 415 6.39 25.83 26.48
C LEU A 415 5.08 26.60 26.73
N LEU A 416 4.15 26.00 27.48
CA LEU A 416 2.77 26.45 27.64
C LEU A 416 2.64 27.68 28.58
N PRO A 417 1.58 28.50 28.42
CA PRO A 417 1.33 29.64 29.31
C PRO A 417 0.75 29.23 30.69
N GLY A 418 0.49 27.94 30.91
CA GLY A 418 -0.07 27.38 32.13
C GLY A 418 -0.03 25.85 32.11
N THR A 419 -0.33 25.21 33.25
CA THR A 419 -0.19 23.76 33.42
C THR A 419 -1.40 22.99 32.88
N GLY A 420 -1.26 22.39 31.70
CA GLY A 420 -2.13 21.28 31.26
C GLY A 420 -1.67 19.94 31.89
N ARG A 421 -2.61 19.02 32.11
CA ARG A 421 -2.35 17.64 32.59
C ARG A 421 -2.78 16.55 31.61
N ASP A 422 -3.52 16.93 30.59
CA ASP A 422 -4.10 16.10 29.53
C ASP A 422 -4.29 16.99 28.28
N PHE A 423 -4.60 16.39 27.12
CA PHE A 423 -4.70 17.19 25.88
C PHE A 423 -5.85 18.21 25.90
N ALA A 424 -6.91 17.98 26.69
CA ALA A 424 -8.00 18.94 26.83
C ALA A 424 -7.55 20.21 27.57
N SER A 425 -6.94 20.06 28.74
CA SER A 425 -6.43 21.18 29.54
C SER A 425 -5.25 21.89 28.89
N VAL A 426 -4.43 21.20 28.06
CA VAL A 426 -3.43 21.86 27.19
C VAL A 426 -4.11 22.74 26.13
N LEU A 427 -5.19 22.27 25.50
CA LEU A 427 -5.94 23.09 24.53
C LEU A 427 -6.63 24.28 25.23
N ASP A 428 -7.18 24.11 26.42
CA ASP A 428 -7.91 25.19 27.12
C ASP A 428 -7.03 26.36 27.57
N VAL A 429 -5.72 26.16 27.78
CA VAL A 429 -4.77 27.26 28.09
C VAL A 429 -4.19 27.94 26.83
N LEU A 430 -4.53 27.49 25.62
CA LEU A 430 -4.02 28.04 24.36
C LEU A 430 -5.03 29.00 23.72
N ASP A 431 -4.61 30.24 23.46
CA ASP A 431 -5.34 31.20 22.64
C ASP A 431 -4.68 31.44 21.26
N ASP A 432 -5.43 32.05 20.34
CA ASP A 432 -4.98 32.34 18.97
C ASP A 432 -3.73 33.24 18.93
N ALA A 433 -3.55 34.14 19.90
CA ALA A 433 -2.38 35.01 19.97
C ALA A 433 -1.13 34.27 20.44
N TRP A 434 -1.28 33.28 21.32
CA TRP A 434 -0.21 32.37 21.67
C TRP A 434 0.18 31.51 20.45
N LEU A 435 -0.79 30.99 19.70
CA LEU A 435 -0.55 30.17 18.50
C LEU A 435 0.12 30.96 17.36
N GLU A 436 -0.24 32.23 17.18
CA GLU A 436 0.32 33.14 16.18
C GLU A 436 1.75 33.61 16.53
N ALA A 437 2.04 33.90 17.81
CA ALA A 437 3.30 34.49 18.22
C ALA A 437 4.51 33.52 18.13
N PRO A 438 5.74 34.02 17.87
CA PRO A 438 6.95 33.19 17.89
C PRO A 438 7.21 32.49 19.25
N ARG A 439 7.65 31.23 19.19
CA ARG A 439 7.93 30.35 20.35
C ARG A 439 9.07 29.39 20.04
N GLY A 440 9.95 29.11 21.00
CA GLY A 440 10.93 28.01 20.91
C GLY A 440 11.91 28.05 19.73
N GLY A 441 12.10 29.20 19.08
CA GLY A 441 12.89 29.33 17.84
C GLY A 441 12.10 29.13 16.53
N PHE A 442 10.80 28.84 16.63
CA PHE A 442 9.87 28.78 15.50
C PHE A 442 9.16 30.13 15.29
N ALA A 443 8.67 30.37 14.07
CA ALA A 443 7.98 31.62 13.72
C ALA A 443 6.60 31.74 14.38
N THR A 444 5.97 30.61 14.71
CA THR A 444 4.64 30.53 15.33
C THR A 444 4.62 29.56 16.52
N GLY A 445 3.69 29.77 17.45
CA GLY A 445 3.42 28.85 18.56
C GLY A 445 2.88 27.50 18.06
N PHE A 446 2.11 27.51 16.98
CA PHE A 446 1.64 26.28 16.32
C PHE A 446 2.79 25.39 15.85
N GLU A 447 3.80 25.95 15.17
CA GLU A 447 4.99 25.19 14.75
C GLU A 447 5.76 24.61 15.93
N ALA A 448 5.90 25.37 17.03
CA ALA A 448 6.57 24.91 18.24
C ALA A 448 5.81 23.74 18.91
N LEU A 449 4.47 23.81 19.00
CA LEU A 449 3.64 22.71 19.50
C LEU A 449 3.76 21.46 18.62
N VAL A 450 3.67 21.62 17.28
CA VAL A 450 3.83 20.51 16.34
C VAL A 450 5.21 19.85 16.51
N HIS A 451 6.27 20.64 16.59
CA HIS A 451 7.62 20.11 16.80
C HIS A 451 7.75 19.36 18.13
N THR A 452 7.47 20.00 19.26
CA THR A 452 7.66 19.41 20.59
C THR A 452 6.78 18.17 20.80
N THR A 453 5.58 18.13 20.19
CA THR A 453 4.71 16.94 20.21
C THR A 453 5.31 15.78 19.41
N VAL A 454 5.88 16.04 18.23
CA VAL A 454 6.52 15.02 17.39
C VAL A 454 7.84 14.55 18.03
N ASP A 455 8.65 15.46 18.57
CA ASP A 455 9.88 15.17 19.31
C ASP A 455 9.63 14.29 20.55
N ALA A 456 8.67 14.66 21.40
CA ALA A 456 8.25 13.84 22.53
C ALA A 456 7.77 12.43 22.09
N SER A 457 7.11 12.33 20.93
CA SER A 457 6.67 11.06 20.35
C SER A 457 7.83 10.17 19.86
N VAL A 458 9.05 10.67 19.74
CA VAL A 458 10.23 9.84 19.45
C VAL A 458 10.58 8.99 20.68
N ASP A 459 10.77 9.65 21.82
CA ASP A 459 11.16 9.01 23.09
C ASP A 459 10.03 8.12 23.63
N LEU A 460 8.80 8.66 23.71
CA LEU A 460 7.68 8.03 24.43
C LEU A 460 7.19 6.72 23.80
N PHE A 461 7.30 6.57 22.47
CA PHE A 461 6.95 5.34 21.75
C PHE A 461 8.18 4.47 21.40
N GLY A 462 9.38 4.81 21.91
CA GLY A 462 10.61 4.09 21.57
C GLY A 462 10.83 3.98 20.05
N ALA A 463 10.68 5.10 19.34
CA ALA A 463 10.74 5.17 17.88
C ALA A 463 12.14 5.54 17.38
N ASP A 464 12.45 5.18 16.13
CA ASP A 464 13.63 5.68 15.43
C ASP A 464 13.33 7.02 14.71
N PHE A 465 12.09 7.20 14.25
CA PHE A 465 11.61 8.48 13.72
C PHE A 465 10.14 8.70 14.10
N ALA A 466 9.77 9.94 14.45
CA ALA A 466 8.38 10.39 14.54
C ALA A 466 8.12 11.48 13.51
N MET A 467 6.88 11.57 13.02
CA MET A 467 6.49 12.59 12.05
C MET A 467 5.00 12.97 12.10
N SER A 468 4.72 14.24 11.78
CA SER A 468 3.37 14.75 11.51
C SER A 468 3.38 15.70 10.30
N ARG A 469 2.22 15.91 9.68
CA ARG A 469 2.07 16.63 8.40
C ARG A 469 0.81 17.48 8.34
N GLY A 470 0.79 18.42 7.40
CA GLY A 470 -0.36 19.27 7.13
C GLY A 470 -0.18 20.15 5.89
N ILE A 471 -1.07 21.12 5.72
CA ILE A 471 -0.96 22.22 4.76
C ILE A 471 -0.25 23.42 5.41
N ARG A 472 0.55 24.20 4.66
CA ARG A 472 1.26 25.36 5.22
C ARG A 472 0.38 26.56 5.51
N SER A 473 -0.62 26.80 4.66
CA SER A 473 -1.54 27.92 4.76
C SER A 473 -2.97 27.41 4.78
N LEU A 474 -3.53 27.32 5.98
CA LEU A 474 -4.97 27.16 6.18
C LEU A 474 -5.77 28.39 5.69
N PRO A 475 -5.30 29.65 5.86
CA PRO A 475 -5.98 30.83 5.28
C PRO A 475 -6.19 30.73 3.76
N LYS A 476 -5.16 30.31 3.00
CA LYS A 476 -5.25 30.10 1.55
C LYS A 476 -6.27 29.03 1.17
N LEU A 477 -6.38 27.96 1.97
CA LEU A 477 -7.42 26.93 1.77
C LEU A 477 -8.82 27.47 2.06
N ILE A 478 -9.00 28.22 3.14
CA ILE A 478 -10.30 28.79 3.51
C ILE A 478 -10.81 29.77 2.45
N ASP A 479 -9.95 30.64 1.90
CA ASP A 479 -10.29 31.52 0.78
C ASP A 479 -10.71 30.73 -0.47
N ALA A 480 -9.88 29.77 -0.91
CA ALA A 480 -10.16 28.99 -2.12
C ALA A 480 -11.41 28.10 -1.97
N LEU A 481 -11.69 27.56 -0.78
CA LEU A 481 -12.95 26.86 -0.46
C LEU A 481 -14.15 27.81 -0.54
N GLY A 482 -14.04 29.01 0.05
CA GLY A 482 -15.09 30.04 0.03
C GLY A 482 -15.40 30.54 -1.39
N ARG A 483 -14.38 30.73 -2.22
CA ARG A 483 -14.51 31.02 -3.66
C ARG A 483 -14.95 29.82 -4.50
N ARG A 484 -14.99 28.61 -3.94
CA ARG A 484 -15.23 27.32 -4.63
C ARG A 484 -14.25 27.08 -5.78
N ASP A 485 -13.02 27.56 -5.63
CA ASP A 485 -11.96 27.47 -6.63
C ASP A 485 -11.24 26.12 -6.54
N TRP A 486 -11.97 25.06 -6.93
CA TRP A 486 -11.45 23.70 -6.93
C TRP A 486 -10.21 23.57 -7.83
N ALA A 487 -10.17 24.34 -8.93
CA ALA A 487 -9.06 24.38 -9.87
C ALA A 487 -7.77 24.90 -9.21
N GLU A 488 -7.84 25.98 -8.43
CA GLU A 488 -6.68 26.45 -7.66
C GLU A 488 -6.24 25.39 -6.65
N ILE A 489 -7.16 24.86 -5.84
CA ILE A 489 -6.85 23.88 -4.78
C ILE A 489 -6.15 22.65 -5.37
N VAL A 490 -6.64 22.09 -6.48
CA VAL A 490 -6.00 20.93 -7.13
C VAL A 490 -4.71 21.26 -7.89
N SER A 491 -4.41 22.54 -8.12
CA SER A 491 -3.16 22.99 -8.77
C SER A 491 -1.95 23.12 -7.82
N TRP A 492 -2.17 23.06 -6.51
CA TRP A 492 -1.10 23.18 -5.51
C TRP A 492 -0.06 22.07 -5.62
N GLU A 493 1.17 22.37 -5.19
CA GLU A 493 2.37 21.54 -5.35
C GLU A 493 2.91 21.10 -3.99
N LEU A 494 3.93 20.23 -3.95
CA LEU A 494 4.51 19.74 -2.68
C LEU A 494 4.89 20.87 -1.68
N PRO A 495 5.46 22.02 -2.10
CA PRO A 495 5.80 23.10 -1.17
C PRO A 495 4.62 23.79 -0.49
N ASP A 496 3.38 23.62 -0.95
CA ASP A 496 2.17 24.11 -0.25
C ASP A 496 1.86 23.30 1.03
N PHE A 497 2.56 22.17 1.24
CA PHE A 497 2.43 21.25 2.36
C PHE A 497 3.69 21.23 3.23
N TYR A 498 3.56 20.71 4.45
CA TYR A 498 4.70 20.46 5.34
C TYR A 498 4.64 19.04 5.93
N CYS A 499 5.78 18.55 6.39
CA CYS A 499 5.85 17.43 7.31
C CYS A 499 7.06 17.61 8.23
N CYS A 500 6.82 17.72 9.53
CA CYS A 500 7.85 17.67 10.56
C CYS A 500 8.29 16.21 10.72
N VAL A 501 9.60 15.95 10.64
CA VAL A 501 10.20 14.63 10.91
C VAL A 501 11.34 14.80 11.90
N VAL A 502 11.26 14.12 13.04
CA VAL A 502 12.27 14.14 14.09
C VAL A 502 12.90 12.74 14.23
N PRO A 503 14.24 12.61 14.13
CA PRO A 503 14.97 11.36 14.35
C PRO A 503 15.36 11.16 15.82
N SER A 504 15.41 9.91 16.27
CA SER A 504 15.95 9.57 17.60
C SER A 504 17.48 9.56 17.63
N ALA A 505 18.07 9.53 18.83
CA ALA A 505 19.50 9.25 19.01
C ALA A 505 19.94 7.95 18.30
N ARG A 506 19.11 6.89 18.41
CA ARG A 506 19.33 5.58 17.79
C ARG A 506 19.30 5.62 16.25
N ALA A 507 18.53 6.52 15.64
CA ALA A 507 18.55 6.72 14.19
C ALA A 507 19.91 7.23 13.68
N PHE A 508 20.67 7.98 14.48
CA PHE A 508 22.05 8.32 14.13
C PHE A 508 22.96 7.09 14.20
N GLU A 509 22.81 6.22 15.21
CA GLU A 509 23.58 4.97 15.32
C GLU A 509 23.32 4.04 14.12
N LEU A 510 22.06 3.84 13.74
CA LEU A 510 21.63 3.07 12.57
C LEU A 510 22.17 3.64 11.23
N HIS A 511 22.53 4.92 11.19
CA HIS A 511 23.18 5.58 10.05
C HIS A 511 24.68 5.83 10.24
N GLY A 512 25.31 5.16 11.22
CA GLY A 512 26.77 5.18 11.44
C GLY A 512 27.31 6.51 11.98
N GLY A 513 26.50 7.24 12.75
CA GLY A 513 26.80 8.57 13.28
C GLY A 513 26.68 9.72 12.26
N ASP A 514 26.37 9.42 11.00
CA ASP A 514 26.33 10.41 9.92
C ASP A 514 25.05 11.25 9.97
N LYS A 515 25.14 12.40 10.65
CA LYS A 515 24.04 13.37 10.78
C LYS A 515 23.52 13.89 9.44
N VAL A 516 24.35 13.93 8.39
CA VAL A 516 23.92 14.38 7.05
C VAL A 516 23.06 13.31 6.39
N LYS A 517 23.43 12.02 6.51
CA LYS A 517 22.57 10.91 6.08
C LYS A 517 21.23 10.91 6.82
N VAL A 518 21.22 11.14 8.14
CA VAL A 518 19.97 11.23 8.92
C VAL A 518 19.10 12.41 8.44
N ALA A 519 19.69 13.57 8.19
CA ALA A 519 18.98 14.74 7.68
C ALA A 519 18.39 14.51 6.28
N ASP A 520 19.17 13.94 5.36
CA ASP A 520 18.71 13.58 4.01
C ASP A 520 17.61 12.50 4.06
N SER A 521 17.68 11.55 5.00
CA SER A 521 16.67 10.53 5.26
C SER A 521 15.37 11.13 5.83
N ALA A 522 15.45 12.02 6.83
CA ALA A 522 14.31 12.72 7.40
C ALA A 522 13.62 13.62 6.35
N TRP A 523 14.40 14.34 5.54
CA TRP A 523 13.87 15.11 4.41
C TRP A 523 13.18 14.22 3.36
N ALA A 524 13.76 13.05 3.03
CA ALA A 524 13.13 12.10 2.12
C ALA A 524 11.79 11.56 2.65
N MET A 525 11.66 11.36 3.97
CA MET A 525 10.39 11.04 4.62
C MET A 525 9.41 12.22 4.55
N SER A 526 9.87 13.44 4.87
CA SER A 526 9.05 14.66 4.84
C SER A 526 8.48 14.92 3.44
N ALA A 527 9.31 14.90 2.40
CA ALA A 527 8.87 15.08 1.00
C ALA A 527 7.90 13.96 0.56
N ARG A 528 8.13 12.71 1.00
CA ARG A 528 7.22 11.58 0.75
C ARG A 528 5.88 11.75 1.47
N MET A 529 5.84 12.39 2.65
CA MET A 529 4.61 12.71 3.38
C MET A 529 3.88 13.94 2.83
N GLN A 530 4.59 14.98 2.41
CA GLN A 530 4.03 16.09 1.63
C GLN A 530 3.32 15.56 0.37
N TYR A 531 3.94 14.62 -0.34
CA TYR A 531 3.30 13.92 -1.47
C TYR A 531 2.07 13.11 -1.04
N ASN A 532 2.03 12.49 0.15
CA ASN A 532 0.80 11.85 0.64
C ASN A 532 -0.32 12.88 0.85
N THR A 533 -0.07 13.99 1.57
CA THR A 533 -1.09 15.02 1.83
C THR A 533 -1.58 15.64 0.53
N TRP A 534 -0.65 16.02 -0.36
CA TRP A 534 -0.94 16.46 -1.72
C TRP A 534 -1.89 15.49 -2.44
N HIS A 535 -1.63 14.18 -2.37
CA HIS A 535 -2.35 13.16 -3.15
C HIS A 535 -3.70 12.71 -2.57
N VAL A 536 -3.93 12.82 -1.26
CA VAL A 536 -5.26 12.53 -0.65
C VAL A 536 -6.16 13.76 -0.59
N MET A 537 -5.59 14.97 -0.63
CA MET A 537 -6.34 16.22 -0.50
C MET A 537 -7.53 16.34 -1.48
N PRO A 538 -7.39 16.07 -2.81
CA PRO A 538 -8.52 16.17 -3.73
C PRO A 538 -9.64 15.16 -3.46
N GLY A 539 -9.34 14.03 -2.81
CA GLY A 539 -10.32 13.03 -2.39
C GLY A 539 -11.25 13.47 -1.25
N ASN A 540 -11.08 14.71 -0.75
CA ASN A 540 -12.00 15.38 0.18
C ASN A 540 -12.88 16.45 -0.49
N LEU A 541 -12.65 16.76 -1.77
CA LEU A 541 -13.40 17.77 -2.52
C LEU A 541 -14.65 17.18 -3.19
N PRO A 542 -15.62 18.01 -3.65
CA PRO A 542 -16.72 17.56 -4.48
C PRO A 542 -16.27 16.86 -5.77
N LYS A 543 -17.18 16.11 -6.41
CA LYS A 543 -16.96 15.45 -7.72
C LYS A 543 -16.97 16.45 -8.90
N ASP A 544 -16.25 17.54 -8.77
CA ASP A 544 -16.08 18.56 -9.81
C ASP A 544 -15.16 18.07 -10.94
N PRO A 545 -15.38 18.45 -12.22
CA PRO A 545 -14.53 18.04 -13.34
C PRO A 545 -13.03 18.35 -13.16
N ALA A 546 -12.65 19.46 -12.53
CA ALA A 546 -11.24 19.77 -12.26
C ALA A 546 -10.63 18.83 -11.22
N VAL A 547 -11.44 18.37 -10.25
CA VAL A 547 -11.04 17.36 -9.26
C VAL A 547 -10.93 15.97 -9.89
N GLN A 548 -11.90 15.57 -10.72
CA GLN A 548 -11.90 14.26 -11.39
C GLN A 548 -10.83 14.16 -12.49
N ALA A 549 -10.38 15.27 -13.06
CA ALA A 549 -9.26 15.30 -14.02
C ALA A 549 -7.88 15.04 -13.38
N ARG A 550 -7.79 14.95 -12.04
CA ARG A 550 -6.54 14.78 -11.29
C ARG A 550 -6.39 13.37 -10.70
N ASP A 551 -5.15 12.84 -10.74
CA ASP A 551 -4.74 11.65 -9.98
C ASP A 551 -4.76 11.95 -8.47
N PHE A 552 -5.68 11.31 -7.73
CA PHE A 552 -5.81 11.38 -6.27
C PHE A 552 -6.02 9.98 -5.66
N LEU A 553 -5.82 9.83 -4.34
CA LEU A 553 -6.14 8.60 -3.60
C LEU A 553 -7.36 8.82 -2.71
N ALA A 554 -8.06 7.74 -2.35
CA ALA A 554 -9.06 7.79 -1.29
C ALA A 554 -8.38 8.22 0.04
N PRO A 555 -8.92 9.21 0.78
CA PRO A 555 -8.38 9.58 2.08
C PRO A 555 -8.41 8.41 3.07
N HIS A 556 -7.32 8.25 3.83
CA HIS A 556 -7.26 7.26 4.90
C HIS A 556 -8.17 7.68 6.07
N VAL A 557 -8.86 6.72 6.69
CA VAL A 557 -9.84 6.98 7.74
C VAL A 557 -9.70 6.10 8.99
N LEU A 558 -8.80 5.11 8.98
CA LEU A 558 -8.52 4.25 10.14
C LEU A 558 -7.04 4.37 10.54
N PRO A 559 -6.72 4.22 11.84
CA PRO A 559 -5.35 3.98 12.29
C PRO A 559 -4.78 2.67 11.73
N ASP A 560 -3.46 2.53 11.71
CA ASP A 560 -2.77 1.32 11.25
C ASP A 560 -1.48 1.01 12.01
N LEU A 561 -1.29 -0.28 12.27
CA LEU A 561 -0.02 -0.92 12.63
C LEU A 561 0.53 -1.62 11.37
N ALA A 562 1.84 -1.54 11.14
CA ALA A 562 2.46 -2.22 10.00
C ALA A 562 3.75 -2.96 10.40
N VAL A 563 3.92 -4.16 9.84
CA VAL A 563 5.10 -5.03 10.01
C VAL A 563 5.75 -5.36 8.67
N HIS A 564 7.08 -5.51 8.69
CA HIS A 564 7.93 -5.86 7.54
C HIS A 564 7.90 -4.83 6.40
N SER A 565 7.73 -3.56 6.76
CA SER A 565 7.68 -2.40 5.86
C SER A 565 8.95 -2.23 5.02
N ASP A 566 10.05 -2.82 5.47
CA ASP A 566 11.41 -2.83 4.92
C ASP A 566 11.59 -3.76 3.71
N LEU A 567 10.57 -4.56 3.33
CA LEU A 567 10.69 -5.52 2.24
C LEU A 567 10.55 -4.92 0.83
N HIS A 568 9.64 -3.97 0.63
CA HIS A 568 9.15 -3.58 -0.71
C HIS A 568 9.30 -2.11 -1.09
N HIS A 569 8.94 -1.19 -0.19
CA HIS A 569 8.93 0.24 -0.53
C HIS A 569 10.35 0.79 -0.41
N ARG A 570 10.98 1.21 -1.52
CA ARG A 570 12.38 1.67 -1.56
C ARG A 570 12.75 2.68 -0.47
N GLY A 571 11.83 3.60 -0.12
CA GLY A 571 12.04 4.58 0.95
C GLY A 571 11.99 4.03 2.38
N HIS A 572 11.45 2.83 2.57
CA HIS A 572 11.56 2.06 3.81
C HIS A 572 12.85 1.24 3.82
N VAL A 573 13.14 0.46 2.76
CA VAL A 573 14.38 -0.34 2.67
C VAL A 573 15.62 0.54 2.87
N ALA A 574 15.69 1.68 2.17
CA ALA A 574 16.80 2.63 2.26
C ALA A 574 16.99 3.27 3.64
N ASN A 575 16.00 3.19 4.52
CA ASN A 575 15.99 3.75 5.87
C ASN A 575 15.74 2.68 6.95
N LEU A 576 15.80 1.39 6.60
CA LEU A 576 15.56 0.24 7.47
C LEU A 576 14.19 0.22 8.20
N ILE A 577 13.18 0.94 7.70
CA ILE A 577 11.87 1.09 8.36
C ILE A 577 11.08 -0.22 8.33
N ARG A 578 11.17 -1.00 9.41
CA ARG A 578 10.56 -2.34 9.54
C ARG A 578 9.15 -2.30 10.13
N PHE A 579 8.89 -1.38 11.07
CA PHE A 579 7.60 -1.24 11.75
C PHE A 579 7.10 0.21 11.72
N SER A 580 5.79 0.39 11.78
CA SER A 580 5.18 1.71 12.00
C SER A 580 3.81 1.63 12.68
N ALA A 581 3.51 2.62 13.52
CA ALA A 581 2.15 2.92 13.96
C ALA A 581 1.72 4.30 13.42
N ARG A 582 0.45 4.45 13.05
CA ARG A 582 -0.11 5.69 12.49
C ARG A 582 -1.56 5.89 12.89
N SER A 583 -1.96 7.14 13.13
CA SER A 583 -3.38 7.54 13.11
C SER A 583 -3.64 8.72 12.18
N PRO A 584 -4.40 8.55 11.07
CA PRO A 584 -4.81 9.63 10.19
C PRO A 584 -6.13 10.25 10.66
N GLU A 585 -6.09 11.54 11.01
CA GLU A 585 -7.23 12.23 11.61
C GLU A 585 -7.93 13.17 10.62
N PRO A 586 -9.25 13.42 10.80
CA PRO A 586 -9.93 14.52 10.18
C PRO A 586 -9.51 15.86 10.79
N VAL A 587 -9.60 16.93 10.02
CA VAL A 587 -9.51 18.32 10.51
C VAL A 587 -10.68 19.10 9.90
N ARG A 588 -11.54 19.67 10.74
CA ARG A 588 -12.56 20.64 10.32
C ARG A 588 -11.89 21.97 9.93
N ILE A 589 -12.17 22.42 8.71
CA ILE A 589 -11.56 23.62 8.10
C ILE A 589 -12.54 24.79 8.11
N THR A 590 -13.83 24.48 7.90
CA THR A 590 -14.98 25.35 8.14
C THR A 590 -16.09 24.49 8.75
N ASP A 591 -17.16 25.09 9.27
CA ASP A 591 -18.25 24.32 9.87
C ASP A 591 -19.02 23.44 8.86
N GLU A 592 -18.85 23.68 7.56
CA GLU A 592 -19.38 22.82 6.49
C GLU A 592 -18.37 21.76 6.00
N ILE A 593 -17.05 21.97 6.17
CA ILE A 593 -16.01 21.22 5.44
C ILE A 593 -14.95 20.63 6.38
N THR A 594 -14.84 19.30 6.35
CA THR A 594 -13.86 18.51 7.11
C THR A 594 -12.98 17.68 6.18
N PHE A 595 -11.66 17.88 6.22
CA PHE A 595 -10.69 17.11 5.43
C PHE A 595 -10.19 15.89 6.21
N LYS A 596 -10.46 14.70 5.70
CA LYS A 596 -9.96 13.40 6.22
C LYS A 596 -8.48 13.23 5.88
N SER A 597 -7.67 12.78 6.83
CA SER A 597 -6.23 12.55 6.66
C SER A 597 -5.45 13.81 6.21
N LEU A 598 -5.90 15.00 6.61
CA LEU A 598 -5.09 16.22 6.41
C LEU A 598 -3.82 16.18 7.28
N THR A 599 -3.96 15.67 8.50
CA THR A 599 -2.84 15.35 9.40
C THR A 599 -2.81 13.86 9.77
N ASP A 600 -1.64 13.40 10.21
CA ASP A 600 -1.45 12.17 10.97
C ASP A 600 -0.35 12.38 12.02
N LEU A 601 -0.33 11.56 13.07
CA LEU A 601 0.95 11.17 13.69
C LEU A 601 1.35 9.82 13.10
N ARG A 602 2.65 9.66 12.83
CA ARG A 602 3.27 8.39 12.48
C ARG A 602 4.58 8.22 13.23
N VAL A 603 4.73 7.09 13.91
CA VAL A 603 5.99 6.65 14.51
C VAL A 603 6.54 5.46 13.75
N LEU A 604 7.86 5.41 13.58
CA LEU A 604 8.59 4.43 12.79
C LEU A 604 9.68 3.78 13.65
N ARG A 605 9.87 2.46 13.53
CA ARG A 605 10.89 1.70 14.26
C ARG A 605 11.58 0.74 13.28
N CYS A 606 12.91 0.74 13.29
CA CYS A 606 13.74 -0.02 12.36
C CYS A 606 14.10 -1.41 12.90
N THR A 607 14.22 -1.54 14.22
CA THR A 607 14.72 -2.75 14.90
C THR A 607 14.07 -2.92 16.28
N GLY A 608 14.09 -4.14 16.83
CA GLY A 608 13.38 -4.50 18.06
C GLY A 608 12.00 -5.10 17.76
N GLU A 609 11.07 -4.93 18.70
CA GLU A 609 9.70 -5.44 18.59
C GLU A 609 8.80 -4.56 17.70
N PRO A 610 7.68 -5.11 17.19
CA PRO A 610 6.61 -4.31 16.58
C PRO A 610 6.06 -3.23 17.52
N PHE A 611 5.35 -2.24 16.97
CA PHE A 611 4.43 -1.43 17.76
C PHE A 611 3.18 -2.25 18.09
N ASP A 612 2.58 -2.03 19.25
CA ASP A 612 1.38 -2.75 19.70
C ASP A 612 0.09 -1.90 19.70
N GLN A 613 -0.99 -2.45 20.24
CA GLN A 613 -2.29 -1.78 20.29
C GLN A 613 -2.35 -0.62 21.32
N ALA A 614 -1.52 -0.65 22.37
CA ALA A 614 -1.39 0.44 23.34
C ALA A 614 -0.54 1.58 22.79
N ASP A 615 0.52 1.27 22.02
CA ASP A 615 1.22 2.24 21.16
C ASP A 615 0.21 2.93 20.23
N LEU A 616 -0.62 2.15 19.50
CA LEU A 616 -1.57 2.70 18.53
C LEU A 616 -2.64 3.61 19.17
N ILE A 617 -3.14 3.25 20.36
CA ILE A 617 -4.06 4.09 21.14
C ILE A 617 -3.38 5.42 21.50
N GLY A 618 -2.14 5.38 21.98
CA GLY A 618 -1.34 6.58 22.24
C GLY A 618 -1.15 7.44 20.98
N VAL A 619 -0.75 6.82 19.87
CA VAL A 619 -0.57 7.50 18.57
C VAL A 619 -1.88 8.16 18.10
N THR A 620 -3.03 7.52 18.35
CA THR A 620 -4.35 8.07 18.04
C THR A 620 -4.71 9.27 18.93
N HIS A 621 -4.36 9.26 20.21
CA HIS A 621 -4.56 10.42 21.10
C HIS A 621 -3.70 11.61 20.66
N VAL A 622 -2.40 11.40 20.44
CA VAL A 622 -1.47 12.47 20.03
C VAL A 622 -1.82 13.02 18.64
N ALA A 623 -2.21 12.16 17.69
CA ALA A 623 -2.69 12.60 16.37
C ALA A 623 -3.96 13.46 16.47
N ARG A 624 -4.88 13.12 17.39
CA ARG A 624 -6.11 13.90 17.61
C ARG A 624 -5.83 15.26 18.21
N PHE A 625 -4.88 15.35 19.15
CA PHE A 625 -4.41 16.63 19.68
C PHE A 625 -3.82 17.52 18.56
N LEU A 626 -2.96 16.98 17.70
CA LEU A 626 -2.42 17.68 16.52
C LEU A 626 -3.51 18.12 15.52
N ALA A 627 -4.56 17.32 15.35
CA ALA A 627 -5.74 17.69 14.58
C ALA A 627 -6.52 18.84 15.24
N GLN A 628 -6.76 18.80 16.55
CA GLN A 628 -7.46 19.86 17.29
C GLN A 628 -6.69 21.18 17.30
N LEU A 629 -5.35 21.14 17.37
CA LEU A 629 -4.50 22.33 17.14
C LEU A 629 -4.69 22.88 15.72
N SER A 630 -4.76 22.00 14.71
CA SER A 630 -5.02 22.40 13.32
C SER A 630 -6.42 22.99 13.12
N GLU A 631 -7.44 22.50 13.85
CA GLU A 631 -8.79 23.11 13.84
C GLU A 631 -8.80 24.49 14.51
N ARG A 632 -8.05 24.69 15.60
CA ARG A 632 -7.91 26.04 16.21
C ARG A 632 -7.24 27.01 15.25
N VAL A 633 -6.19 26.60 14.53
CA VAL A 633 -5.58 27.43 13.48
C VAL A 633 -6.55 27.73 12.33
N ALA A 634 -7.39 26.77 11.94
CA ALA A 634 -8.44 27.02 10.93
C ALA A 634 -9.48 28.04 11.44
N GLY A 635 -9.92 27.93 12.70
CA GLY A 635 -10.81 28.90 13.35
C GLY A 635 -10.22 30.30 13.42
N ALA A 636 -8.96 30.42 13.86
CA ALA A 636 -8.22 31.69 13.88
C ALA A 636 -8.13 32.32 12.47
N ALA A 637 -7.86 31.51 11.44
CA ALA A 637 -7.83 31.95 10.06
C ALA A 637 -9.20 32.44 9.55
N VAL A 638 -10.30 31.78 9.89
CA VAL A 638 -11.68 32.27 9.62
C VAL A 638 -11.94 33.59 10.36
N ALA A 639 -11.43 33.76 11.57
CA ALA A 639 -11.51 35.00 12.35
C ALA A 639 -10.55 36.11 11.86
N GLY A 640 -9.85 35.93 10.73
CA GLY A 640 -8.96 36.92 10.14
C GLY A 640 -7.54 36.97 10.75
N ARG A 641 -7.13 35.92 11.48
CA ARG A 641 -5.80 35.77 12.08
C ARG A 641 -5.01 34.67 11.36
N PRO A 642 -4.28 35.01 10.27
CA PRO A 642 -3.59 34.00 9.47
C PRO A 642 -2.32 33.49 10.17
N ILE A 643 -2.26 32.19 10.41
CA ILE A 643 -1.07 31.49 10.91
C ILE A 643 -0.57 30.59 9.77
N GLU A 644 0.72 30.68 9.41
CA GLU A 644 1.34 29.90 8.34
C GLU A 644 2.59 29.15 8.83
N VAL A 645 2.75 27.90 8.37
CA VAL A 645 3.92 27.07 8.69
C VAL A 645 5.05 27.37 7.71
N THR A 646 6.15 27.93 8.22
CA THR A 646 7.36 28.28 7.47
C THR A 646 8.48 27.24 7.60
N SER A 647 8.46 26.48 8.69
CA SER A 647 9.45 25.47 9.08
C SER A 647 9.33 24.15 8.29
N PHE A 648 10.10 23.13 8.67
CA PHE A 648 9.98 21.76 8.16
C PHE A 648 10.17 21.61 6.64
N ASP A 649 10.94 22.50 6.01
CA ASP A 649 11.43 22.35 4.63
C ASP A 649 12.78 21.58 4.60
N HIS A 650 13.44 21.50 3.44
CA HIS A 650 14.76 20.88 3.31
C HIS A 650 15.81 21.58 4.19
N ARG A 651 15.82 22.92 4.20
CA ARG A 651 16.81 23.71 4.95
C ARG A 651 16.65 23.50 6.45
N TRP A 652 15.40 23.49 6.94
CA TRP A 652 15.08 23.23 8.34
C TRP A 652 15.63 21.87 8.79
N HIS A 653 15.24 20.76 8.13
CA HIS A 653 15.70 19.42 8.49
C HIS A 653 17.23 19.30 8.42
N ARG A 654 17.87 19.91 7.42
CA ARG A 654 19.34 19.93 7.31
C ARG A 654 19.99 20.67 8.48
N THR A 655 19.42 21.80 8.89
CA THR A 655 19.98 22.66 9.93
C THR A 655 19.74 22.10 11.33
N SER A 656 18.56 21.55 11.61
CA SER A 656 18.21 20.99 12.93
C SER A 656 18.92 19.67 13.21
N ILE A 657 19.09 18.81 12.20
CA ILE A 657 19.66 17.46 12.37
C ILE A 657 21.18 17.44 12.19
N ALA A 658 21.72 18.13 11.17
CA ALA A 658 23.15 18.13 10.87
C ALA A 658 23.91 19.38 11.36
N GLY A 659 23.21 20.40 11.86
CA GLY A 659 23.78 21.69 12.23
C GLY A 659 23.84 22.69 11.07
N PRO A 660 24.28 23.94 11.32
CA PRO A 660 24.37 24.96 10.29
C PRO A 660 25.37 24.57 9.21
N VAL A 661 24.92 24.62 7.95
CA VAL A 661 25.81 24.49 6.79
C VAL A 661 26.74 25.71 6.76
N PRO A 662 28.08 25.55 6.73
CA PRO A 662 28.99 26.68 6.65
C PRO A 662 28.77 27.48 5.37
N SER A 663 28.69 28.81 5.48
CA SER A 663 28.54 29.71 4.34
C SER A 663 29.74 29.57 3.37
N PRO A 664 29.55 29.64 2.05
CA PRO A 664 30.64 29.57 1.06
C PRO A 664 31.70 30.68 1.12
N GLU A 665 31.57 31.64 2.05
CA GLU A 665 32.34 32.88 2.13
C GLU A 665 33.49 32.83 3.16
N SER A 666 33.86 31.64 3.65
CA SER A 666 34.99 31.43 4.57
C SER A 666 36.32 31.07 3.88
N HIS A 667 36.48 31.44 2.61
CA HIS A 667 37.73 31.40 1.87
C HIS A 667 37.98 32.76 1.20
N VAL A 668 38.70 33.61 1.93
CA VAL A 668 39.31 34.88 1.48
C VAL A 668 40.82 34.72 1.61
#